data_AF-A0A6I7QQN1-F1
#
_entry.id   AF-A0A6I7QQN1-F1
#
_cell.length_a   1.000
_cell.length_b   1.000
_cell.length_c   1.000
_cell.angle_alpha   90.00
_cell.angle_beta   90.00
_cell.angle_gamma   90.00
#
_symmetry.space_group_name_H-M   'P 1'
#
loop_
_entity.id
_entity.type
_entity.pdbx_description
1 polymer ?
#
loop_
_entity_poly.entity_id
_entity_poly.type
_entity_poly.pdbx_seq_one_letter_code
_entity_poly.pdbx_strand_id
1 'polypeptide(L)'
;MITRPFEGPRETEGKDIQTDLCIVGGGLAGTCCAITAAREGLQVVLIQDRPVLGGNASSEVRLWALGASAHNHNNNRWAREGGAIDEILVENMHRNPEGNPIVFDTILLEKVISEQNITLLLNTTAMDVHCDNAVPRNITEVGAYCSQNETRYRIKPKYVVDSSGDGLIAYTAGLPFRFGAESSDEFGEGFAPDPLEYGELLGHSIFFMTKDTGKPVQFHPPAYALQSVTERIPRHKNFSVNDQGCEFWWIEYGGRLDTIHDTEKIKWELWSIVLGVWDHLKNSGEHPEAECLSLEWVGHIPGKRESRRFEGITMLTQDDLVQQRHYADAVSFGGWSIDLHPSDGVYTARPGCDQYHTKGVYQIPLSTMITSHAGNLFLAGRIISTSHVAFGSTRVMCTCAHNAQAVAVAASLAVERGQSVVDLLQDDAVSEIRRRLVRRGQHIPGYQLQEAENLAGEALLTATSVLSIAKGLRPATAEHAWRNLGYDIPETFDEMVPGAGGVAAPSIPAYGVYQRVASGRAPRECRFPEVPWLRSLHRSVAQMIPAQAGPIPELRFAATVLENTVLEVELRISFQPENYTPDTVLETIQIPLEAGLNKDVAVRTNAELPTDCYLYAVFNINNAIALRTRPERVTGLFSLEYTGEQEPPLEWGIEGFEIWTPERRPGGHLIAFELGDPEYYPGAFSPENTINGFQRPSAGPNAWVVAVEDPEPVLILKWDEPQTIRTLELVFDTDYNHPMETVIRGHPERNMPFCVKHFVVLDSSGKQLAEETDWYQSRYATTFTSPVITNRLEIRVKEMNGHAPAAIFDVRVYAR
;
A
#
# COMPACT_ATOMS: atom_id res chain seq x y z
N MET A 1 49.57 -26.51 4.50
CA MET A 1 49.42 -26.00 5.88
C MET A 1 50.06 -24.64 5.93
N ILE A 2 49.34 -23.60 6.34
CA ILE A 2 49.92 -22.28 6.59
C ILE A 2 50.25 -22.23 8.09
N THR A 3 51.53 -22.08 8.43
CA THR A 3 51.99 -21.95 9.82
C THR A 3 52.51 -20.54 10.05
N ARG A 4 52.13 -19.92 11.17
CA ARG A 4 52.66 -18.62 11.61
C ARG A 4 53.14 -18.74 13.06
N PRO A 5 54.30 -18.16 13.42
CA PRO A 5 54.80 -18.20 14.79
C PRO A 5 53.88 -17.41 15.75
N PHE A 6 54.12 -17.56 17.05
CA PHE A 6 53.54 -16.64 18.04
C PHE A 6 54.08 -15.23 17.77
N GLU A 7 53.16 -14.29 17.62
CA GLU A 7 53.38 -12.88 17.37
C GLU A 7 52.44 -12.10 18.30
N GLY A 8 52.58 -10.78 18.42
CA GLY A 8 51.66 -9.95 19.22
C GLY A 8 50.19 -10.02 18.73
N PRO A 9 49.29 -9.19 19.31
CA PRO A 9 47.90 -9.12 18.86
C PRO A 9 47.80 -8.96 17.34
N ARG A 10 46.96 -9.77 16.70
CA ARG A 10 46.71 -9.70 15.26
C ARG A 10 45.46 -8.86 15.02
N GLU A 11 45.48 -8.10 13.94
CA GLU A 11 44.33 -7.34 13.48
C GLU A 11 43.58 -8.13 12.40
N THR A 12 42.26 -8.00 12.42
CA THR A 12 41.36 -8.41 11.34
C THR A 12 41.62 -7.62 10.06
N GLU A 13 41.25 -8.16 8.90
CA GLU A 13 41.35 -7.43 7.63
C GLU A 13 40.61 -6.09 7.72
N GLY A 14 41.22 -5.02 7.22
CA GLY A 14 40.64 -3.67 7.18
C GLY A 14 40.41 -3.22 5.75
N LYS A 15 39.22 -2.68 5.44
CA LYS A 15 38.88 -2.12 4.13
C LYS A 15 38.37 -0.69 4.27
N ASP A 16 38.98 0.20 3.50
CA ASP A 16 38.54 1.59 3.38
C ASP A 16 37.71 1.75 2.11
N ILE A 17 36.51 2.33 2.22
CA ILE A 17 35.60 2.53 1.09
C ILE A 17 35.24 4.02 1.02
N GLN A 18 35.46 4.64 -0.15
CA GLN A 18 34.94 5.97 -0.46
C GLN A 18 33.60 5.82 -1.17
N THR A 19 32.61 6.65 -0.83
CA THR A 19 31.27 6.55 -1.42
C THR A 19 30.58 7.92 -1.43
N ASP A 20 29.62 8.11 -2.33
CA ASP A 20 28.78 9.31 -2.29
C ASP A 20 27.75 9.20 -1.15
N LEU A 21 27.15 8.02 -0.97
CA LEU A 21 26.10 7.78 0.00
C LEU A 21 26.33 6.47 0.77
N CYS A 22 26.43 6.56 2.10
CA CYS A 22 26.38 5.39 2.98
C CYS A 22 24.99 5.26 3.60
N ILE A 23 24.34 4.12 3.40
CA ILE A 23 23.01 3.80 3.94
C ILE A 23 23.19 2.69 4.97
N VAL A 24 22.71 2.92 6.19
CA VAL A 24 22.78 1.93 7.26
C VAL A 24 21.38 1.38 7.53
N GLY A 25 21.22 0.06 7.43
CA GLY A 25 19.96 -0.66 7.56
C GLY A 25 19.36 -1.08 6.21
N GLY A 26 19.30 -2.38 5.95
CA GLY A 26 18.71 -2.99 4.75
C GLY A 26 17.22 -3.32 4.88
N GLY A 27 16.47 -2.59 5.71
CA GLY A 27 15.00 -2.63 5.72
C GLY A 27 14.42 -2.10 4.40
N LEU A 28 13.10 -2.18 4.20
CA LEU A 28 12.48 -1.65 2.97
C LEU A 28 12.80 -0.16 2.71
N ALA A 29 12.97 0.64 3.77
CA ALA A 29 13.50 2.00 3.70
C ALA A 29 14.89 2.06 3.04
N GLY A 30 15.90 1.43 3.63
CA GLY A 30 17.26 1.47 3.10
C GLY A 30 17.41 0.77 1.75
N THR A 31 16.68 -0.33 1.51
CA THR A 31 16.66 -1.02 0.20
C THR A 31 16.14 -0.11 -0.90
N CYS A 32 14.98 0.53 -0.71
CA CYS A 32 14.42 1.43 -1.73
C CYS A 32 15.25 2.71 -1.89
N CYS A 33 15.84 3.21 -0.79
CA CYS A 33 16.78 4.33 -0.82
C CYS A 33 18.02 3.98 -1.66
N ALA A 34 18.61 2.81 -1.45
CA ALA A 34 19.82 2.38 -2.15
C ALA A 34 19.60 2.22 -3.65
N ILE A 35 18.50 1.55 -4.04
CA ILE A 35 18.11 1.37 -5.45
C ILE A 35 17.88 2.75 -6.10
N THR A 36 17.14 3.63 -5.43
CA THR A 36 16.82 4.95 -5.98
C THR A 36 18.08 5.82 -6.12
N ALA A 37 18.94 5.84 -5.10
CA ALA A 37 20.19 6.60 -5.12
C ALA A 37 21.16 6.10 -6.21
N ALA A 38 21.28 4.78 -6.37
CA ALA A 38 22.11 4.18 -7.42
C ALA A 38 21.62 4.55 -8.82
N ARG A 39 20.30 4.56 -9.04
CA ARG A 39 19.65 4.98 -10.30
C ARG A 39 19.65 6.49 -10.53
N GLU A 40 19.87 7.29 -9.48
CA GLU A 40 20.20 8.72 -9.56
C GLU A 40 21.70 8.94 -9.86
N GLY A 41 22.50 7.86 -9.95
CA GLY A 41 23.90 7.91 -10.35
C GLY A 41 24.91 7.95 -9.19
N LEU A 42 24.46 7.89 -7.95
CA LEU A 42 25.34 7.89 -6.78
C LEU A 42 26.05 6.55 -6.62
N GLN A 43 27.33 6.58 -6.22
CA GLN A 43 27.99 5.40 -5.66
C GLN A 43 27.48 5.18 -4.24
N VAL A 44 26.89 4.02 -3.97
CA VAL A 44 26.19 3.71 -2.71
C VAL A 44 26.88 2.57 -1.98
N VAL A 45 27.03 2.69 -0.66
CA VAL A 45 27.30 1.55 0.23
C VAL A 45 26.07 1.28 1.08
N LEU A 46 25.47 0.10 0.94
CA LEU A 46 24.34 -0.35 1.76
C LEU A 46 24.84 -1.36 2.81
N ILE A 47 24.75 -0.99 4.09
CA ILE A 47 25.17 -1.82 5.22
C ILE A 47 23.94 -2.49 5.83
N GLN A 48 23.96 -3.82 5.90
CA GLN A 48 22.91 -4.61 6.55
C GLN A 48 23.55 -5.66 7.47
N ASP A 49 23.10 -5.66 8.73
CA ASP A 49 23.64 -6.50 9.81
C ASP A 49 23.30 -7.98 9.68
N ARG A 50 22.40 -8.33 8.74
CA ARG A 50 21.85 -9.68 8.53
C ARG A 50 22.02 -10.17 7.08
N PRO A 51 21.76 -11.45 6.77
CA PRO A 51 22.02 -12.00 5.44
C PRO A 51 20.93 -11.69 4.41
N VAL A 52 19.82 -11.09 4.81
CA VAL A 52 18.68 -10.76 3.95
C VAL A 52 18.27 -9.28 4.10
N LEU A 53 17.54 -8.79 3.11
CA LEU A 53 16.98 -7.44 3.06
C LEU A 53 15.49 -7.47 3.42
N GLY A 54 14.89 -6.30 3.62
CA GLY A 54 13.44 -6.14 3.87
C GLY A 54 13.08 -5.87 5.32
N GLY A 55 14.02 -6.03 6.26
CA GLY A 55 13.79 -5.69 7.67
C GLY A 55 12.71 -6.58 8.28
N ASN A 56 11.64 -5.99 8.83
CA ASN A 56 10.52 -6.78 9.36
C ASN A 56 9.76 -7.56 8.27
N ALA A 57 9.90 -7.19 7.00
CA ALA A 57 9.29 -7.92 5.88
C ALA A 57 10.15 -9.07 5.32
N SER A 58 11.37 -9.26 5.84
CA SER A 58 12.24 -10.36 5.41
C SER A 58 11.71 -11.71 5.88
N SER A 59 12.27 -12.79 5.35
CA SER A 59 11.91 -14.14 5.81
C SER A 59 12.25 -14.47 7.27
N GLU A 60 13.03 -13.61 7.94
CA GLU A 60 13.42 -13.76 9.35
C GLU A 60 12.30 -13.37 10.32
N VAL A 61 11.47 -12.38 9.93
CA VAL A 61 10.37 -11.83 10.75
C VAL A 61 9.01 -12.09 10.10
N ARG A 62 8.97 -12.07 8.76
CA ARG A 62 7.84 -12.43 7.88
C ARG A 62 6.63 -11.53 7.97
N LEU A 63 6.75 -10.27 8.37
CA LEU A 63 5.63 -9.32 8.37
C LEU A 63 5.29 -8.90 6.93
N TRP A 64 4.00 -8.80 6.57
CA TRP A 64 3.63 -8.27 5.25
C TRP A 64 4.09 -6.81 5.10
N ALA A 65 4.64 -6.44 3.95
CA ALA A 65 4.85 -5.04 3.62
C ALA A 65 3.52 -4.43 3.16
N LEU A 66 3.05 -3.43 3.90
CA LEU A 66 1.85 -2.66 3.59
C LEU A 66 2.12 -1.18 3.82
N GLY A 67 1.13 -0.34 3.50
CA GLY A 67 1.20 1.10 3.61
C GLY A 67 -0.18 1.74 3.46
N ALA A 68 -0.25 2.89 2.80
CA ALA A 68 -1.43 3.75 2.77
C ALA A 68 -2.70 3.14 2.16
N SER A 69 -2.60 2.10 1.32
CA SER A 69 -3.76 1.35 0.81
C SER A 69 -4.42 0.44 1.86
N ALA A 70 -3.69 0.09 2.93
CA ALA A 70 -4.11 -0.79 4.02
C ALA A 70 -4.60 -2.19 3.59
N HIS A 71 -4.55 -3.18 4.49
CA HIS A 71 -4.97 -4.54 4.17
C HIS A 71 -6.49 -4.69 4.06
N ASN A 72 -7.20 -4.03 4.98
CA ASN A 72 -8.64 -4.11 5.21
C ASN A 72 -9.07 -2.80 5.92
N HIS A 73 -10.35 -2.41 5.80
CA HIS A 73 -11.00 -1.34 6.59
C HIS A 73 -10.40 0.06 6.46
N ASN A 74 -10.20 0.55 5.23
CA ASN A 74 -9.81 1.93 5.01
C ASN A 74 -10.57 2.53 3.82
N ASN A 75 -10.84 3.84 3.89
CA ASN A 75 -11.49 4.59 2.83
C ASN A 75 -10.51 5.10 1.77
N ASN A 76 -9.20 5.06 2.02
CA ASN A 76 -8.20 5.44 1.01
C ASN A 76 -8.38 4.66 -0.31
N ARG A 77 -8.32 5.36 -1.46
CA ARG A 77 -8.32 4.76 -2.81
C ARG A 77 -7.11 5.21 -3.59
N TRP A 78 -6.59 4.31 -4.41
CA TRP A 78 -5.39 4.53 -5.24
C TRP A 78 -4.14 5.00 -4.46
N ALA A 79 -4.12 4.69 -3.15
CA ALA A 79 -3.15 5.18 -2.20
C ALA A 79 -1.90 4.30 -2.06
N ARG A 80 -1.79 3.18 -2.79
CA ARG A 80 -0.60 2.32 -2.71
C ARG A 80 0.66 3.10 -3.12
N GLU A 81 1.70 3.05 -2.29
CA GLU A 81 2.93 3.81 -2.51
C GLU A 81 3.59 3.46 -3.86
N GLY A 82 4.15 4.49 -4.51
CA GLY A 82 4.72 4.43 -5.87
C GLY A 82 6.24 4.22 -5.92
N GLY A 83 6.83 4.32 -7.10
CA GLY A 83 8.29 4.29 -7.29
C GLY A 83 8.91 2.89 -7.15
N ALA A 84 10.10 2.81 -6.55
CA ALA A 84 10.84 1.56 -6.34
C ALA A 84 10.09 0.56 -5.46
N ILE A 85 9.32 1.01 -4.45
CA ILE A 85 8.50 0.08 -3.65
C ILE A 85 7.36 -0.53 -4.49
N ASP A 86 6.71 0.25 -5.35
CA ASP A 86 5.71 -0.26 -6.31
C ASP A 86 6.31 -1.30 -7.25
N GLU A 87 7.48 -1.02 -7.84
CA GLU A 87 8.21 -1.97 -8.70
C GLU A 87 8.48 -3.30 -7.98
N ILE A 88 8.90 -3.25 -6.71
CA ILE A 88 9.13 -4.44 -5.88
C ILE A 88 7.83 -5.20 -5.59
N LEU A 89 6.75 -4.49 -5.26
CA LEU A 89 5.47 -5.11 -4.95
C LEU A 89 4.88 -5.82 -6.18
N VAL A 90 4.93 -5.15 -7.34
CA VAL A 90 4.47 -5.69 -8.63
C VAL A 90 5.32 -6.88 -9.07
N GLU A 91 6.64 -6.80 -8.93
CA GLU A 91 7.55 -7.93 -9.15
C GLU A 91 7.22 -9.12 -8.23
N ASN A 92 6.92 -8.85 -6.96
CA ASN A 92 6.55 -9.88 -6.00
C ASN A 92 5.23 -10.55 -6.36
N MET A 93 4.19 -9.82 -6.77
CA MET A 93 2.96 -10.45 -7.25
C MET A 93 3.24 -11.35 -8.49
N HIS A 94 4.06 -10.87 -9.43
CA HIS A 94 4.43 -11.61 -10.63
C HIS A 94 5.16 -12.93 -10.35
N ARG A 95 6.15 -12.94 -9.45
CA ARG A 95 6.99 -14.11 -9.17
C ARG A 95 6.54 -14.94 -7.98
N ASN A 96 5.78 -14.35 -7.07
CA ASN A 96 5.45 -14.89 -5.77
C ASN A 96 3.96 -14.72 -5.41
N PRO A 97 3.01 -15.11 -6.30
CA PRO A 97 1.58 -14.94 -6.02
C PRO A 97 1.11 -15.74 -4.80
N GLU A 98 1.85 -16.74 -4.35
CA GLU A 98 1.57 -17.52 -3.14
C GLU A 98 2.08 -16.85 -1.84
N GLY A 99 2.83 -15.74 -1.93
CA GLY A 99 3.34 -15.02 -0.75
C GLY A 99 4.45 -15.76 0.01
N ASN A 100 5.36 -16.46 -0.67
CA ASN A 100 6.47 -17.13 -0.02
C ASN A 100 7.55 -16.11 0.44
N PRO A 101 7.88 -16.04 1.73
CA PRO A 101 8.85 -15.06 2.25
C PRO A 101 10.27 -15.24 1.71
N ILE A 102 10.67 -16.46 1.36
CA ILE A 102 12.01 -16.72 0.81
C ILE A 102 12.12 -16.17 -0.61
N VAL A 103 11.05 -16.28 -1.42
CA VAL A 103 11.03 -15.71 -2.77
C VAL A 103 11.10 -14.18 -2.69
N PHE A 104 10.39 -13.57 -1.73
CA PHE A 104 10.48 -12.12 -1.52
C PHE A 104 11.91 -11.66 -1.18
N ASP A 105 12.62 -12.37 -0.30
CA ASP A 105 14.04 -12.07 -0.03
C ASP A 105 14.89 -12.11 -1.31
N THR A 106 14.67 -13.11 -2.18
CA THR A 106 15.42 -13.21 -3.44
C THR A 106 15.13 -12.05 -4.38
N ILE A 107 13.89 -11.57 -4.43
CA ILE A 107 13.52 -10.40 -5.24
C ILE A 107 14.24 -9.15 -4.73
N LEU A 108 14.23 -8.91 -3.43
CA LEU A 108 14.91 -7.75 -2.84
C LEU A 108 16.43 -7.80 -3.09
N LEU A 109 17.04 -8.96 -2.88
CA LEU A 109 18.47 -9.15 -3.14
C LEU A 109 18.79 -8.95 -4.62
N GLU A 110 18.03 -9.55 -5.53
CA GLU A 110 18.21 -9.43 -6.98
C GLU A 110 18.09 -7.98 -7.44
N LYS A 111 17.08 -7.25 -6.97
CA LYS A 111 16.90 -5.82 -7.28
C LYS A 111 18.10 -4.99 -6.82
N VAL A 112 18.68 -5.28 -5.66
CA VAL A 112 19.85 -4.53 -5.15
C VAL A 112 21.14 -4.91 -5.87
N ILE A 113 21.45 -6.20 -6.04
CA ILE A 113 22.72 -6.63 -6.66
C ILE A 113 22.78 -6.37 -8.16
N SER A 114 21.62 -6.15 -8.80
CA SER A 114 21.56 -5.76 -10.21
C SER A 114 21.94 -4.30 -10.45
N GLU A 115 21.92 -3.47 -9.40
CA GLU A 115 22.35 -2.07 -9.48
C GLU A 115 23.87 -1.97 -9.36
N GLN A 116 24.53 -1.58 -10.45
CA GLN A 116 26.00 -1.55 -10.54
C GLN A 116 26.66 -0.57 -9.57
N ASN A 117 25.94 0.48 -9.17
CA ASN A 117 26.46 1.50 -8.28
C ASN A 117 26.30 1.16 -6.79
N ILE A 118 25.78 -0.02 -6.43
CA ILE A 118 25.62 -0.44 -5.03
C ILE A 118 26.71 -1.42 -4.63
N THR A 119 27.45 -1.06 -3.58
CA THR A 119 28.23 -2.01 -2.78
C THR A 119 27.38 -2.48 -1.60
N LEU A 120 26.87 -3.72 -1.68
CA LEU A 120 26.06 -4.34 -0.63
C LEU A 120 26.96 -5.07 0.38
N LEU A 121 26.87 -4.69 1.65
CA LEU A 121 27.56 -5.32 2.78
C LEU A 121 26.56 -6.03 3.70
N LEU A 122 26.26 -7.31 3.40
CA LEU A 122 25.43 -8.17 4.25
C LEU A 122 26.21 -8.69 5.46
N ASN A 123 25.50 -9.12 6.50
CA ASN A 123 26.07 -9.60 7.77
C ASN A 123 27.11 -8.63 8.37
N THR A 124 26.94 -7.34 8.12
CA THR A 124 27.89 -6.27 8.47
C THR A 124 27.18 -5.29 9.39
N THR A 125 27.61 -5.24 10.64
CA THR A 125 27.02 -4.35 11.65
C THR A 125 27.79 -3.02 11.66
N ALA A 126 27.09 -1.90 11.45
CA ALA A 126 27.64 -0.59 11.76
C ALA A 126 27.84 -0.48 13.28
N MET A 127 28.95 0.11 13.72
CA MET A 127 29.34 0.14 15.14
C MET A 127 29.39 1.55 15.69
N ASP A 128 29.93 2.48 14.92
CA ASP A 128 30.20 3.86 15.33
C ASP A 128 30.30 4.79 14.13
N VAL A 129 30.36 6.10 14.44
CA VAL A 129 30.61 7.16 13.48
C VAL A 129 31.65 8.12 14.01
N HIS A 130 32.46 8.66 13.09
CA HIS A 130 33.41 9.72 13.38
C HIS A 130 32.91 11.01 12.76
N CYS A 131 32.76 12.04 13.58
CA CYS A 131 32.31 13.36 13.14
C CYS A 131 33.46 14.37 13.11
N ASP A 132 33.33 15.39 12.27
CA ASP A 132 34.15 16.60 12.40
C ASP A 132 33.75 17.42 13.64
N ASN A 133 34.51 18.48 13.91
CA ASN A 133 34.25 19.40 15.03
C ASN A 133 33.35 20.60 14.61
N ALA A 134 32.69 20.56 13.45
CA ALA A 134 31.82 21.63 12.99
C ALA A 134 30.45 21.61 13.69
N VAL A 135 29.70 22.70 13.58
CA VAL A 135 28.30 22.78 14.04
C VAL A 135 27.49 23.47 12.93
N PRO A 136 26.55 22.77 12.27
CA PRO A 136 26.27 21.33 12.35
C PRO A 136 27.50 20.47 12.02
N ARG A 137 27.63 19.30 12.66
CA ARG A 137 28.77 18.39 12.44
C ARG A 137 28.55 17.55 11.19
N ASN A 138 29.61 17.16 10.50
CA ASN A 138 29.50 16.17 9.43
C ASN A 138 30.05 14.82 9.88
N ILE A 139 29.38 13.75 9.47
CA ILE A 139 29.90 12.40 9.58
C ILE A 139 30.96 12.21 8.51
N THR A 140 32.18 11.91 8.95
CA THR A 140 33.37 11.72 8.09
C THR A 140 33.72 10.25 7.87
N GLU A 141 33.32 9.38 8.79
CA GLU A 141 33.52 7.94 8.70
C GLU A 141 32.38 7.18 9.42
N VAL A 142 31.95 6.06 8.83
CA VAL A 142 31.10 5.05 9.47
C VAL A 142 31.94 3.79 9.63
N GLY A 143 32.12 3.34 10.87
CA GLY A 143 32.81 2.10 11.19
C GLY A 143 31.86 0.91 11.18
N ALA A 144 32.24 -0.18 10.53
CA ALA A 144 31.44 -1.39 10.49
C ALA A 144 32.28 -2.67 10.56
N TYR A 145 31.65 -3.78 10.97
CA TYR A 145 32.32 -5.07 11.09
C TYR A 145 31.44 -6.21 10.58
N CYS A 146 32.03 -7.09 9.78
CA CYS A 146 31.39 -8.33 9.34
C CYS A 146 32.03 -9.51 10.06
N SER A 147 31.25 -10.19 10.89
CA SER A 147 31.70 -11.36 11.64
C SER A 147 31.93 -12.59 10.77
N GLN A 148 31.25 -12.68 9.62
CA GLN A 148 31.31 -13.85 8.72
C GLN A 148 32.63 -13.94 7.94
N ASN A 149 33.27 -12.80 7.66
CA ASN A 149 34.55 -12.73 6.96
C ASN A 149 35.64 -12.03 7.80
N GLU A 150 35.35 -11.77 9.07
CA GLU A 150 36.23 -11.09 10.01
C GLU A 150 36.83 -9.79 9.45
N THR A 151 36.07 -9.01 8.68
CA THR A 151 36.54 -7.76 8.05
C THR A 151 35.99 -6.53 8.76
N ARG A 152 36.85 -5.57 9.06
CA ARG A 152 36.50 -4.21 9.50
C ARG A 152 36.43 -3.29 8.29
N TYR A 153 35.35 -2.53 8.19
CA TYR A 153 35.13 -1.54 7.16
C TYR A 153 35.17 -0.13 7.75
N ARG A 154 35.87 0.77 7.06
CA ARG A 154 35.85 2.22 7.30
C ARG A 154 35.28 2.89 6.07
N ILE A 155 34.02 3.25 6.14
CA ILE A 155 33.30 3.87 5.03
C ILE A 155 33.43 5.39 5.20
N LYS A 156 33.92 6.09 4.19
CA LYS A 156 34.03 7.56 4.16
C LYS A 156 33.05 8.12 3.14
N PRO A 157 31.83 8.48 3.58
CA PRO A 157 30.78 8.95 2.69
C PRO A 157 30.80 10.47 2.52
N LYS A 158 30.19 10.98 1.44
CA LYS A 158 29.78 12.39 1.37
C LYS A 158 28.53 12.64 2.21
N TYR A 159 27.53 11.75 2.11
CA TYR A 159 26.29 11.80 2.89
C TYR A 159 25.97 10.44 3.51
N VAL A 160 25.23 10.47 4.62
CA VAL A 160 24.78 9.28 5.35
C VAL A 160 23.26 9.27 5.43
N VAL A 161 22.67 8.09 5.26
CA VAL A 161 21.26 7.85 5.58
C VAL A 161 21.21 6.86 6.73
N ASP A 162 20.65 7.29 7.86
CA ASP A 162 20.31 6.37 8.93
C ASP A 162 18.91 5.81 8.69
N SER A 163 18.87 4.51 8.39
CA SER A 163 17.65 3.71 8.28
C SER A 163 17.78 2.42 9.10
N SER A 164 18.60 2.44 10.16
CA SER A 164 18.98 1.24 10.92
C SER A 164 17.83 0.65 11.76
N GLY A 165 16.67 1.30 11.76
CA GLY A 165 15.51 0.95 12.56
C GLY A 165 15.58 1.48 13.99
N ASP A 166 16.76 1.50 14.62
CA ASP A 166 16.99 2.04 15.98
C ASP A 166 17.70 3.41 15.99
N GLY A 167 18.05 3.92 14.79
CA GLY A 167 18.77 5.17 14.57
C GLY A 167 20.15 5.16 15.19
N LEU A 168 20.92 4.09 14.96
CA LEU A 168 22.24 3.90 15.56
C LEU A 168 23.22 5.01 15.15
N ILE A 169 23.21 5.41 13.89
CA ILE A 169 24.14 6.41 13.35
C ILE A 169 23.77 7.79 13.88
N ALA A 170 22.50 8.15 13.85
CA ALA A 170 22.00 9.40 14.41
C ALA A 170 22.28 9.48 15.93
N TYR A 171 22.05 8.40 16.67
CA TYR A 171 22.34 8.30 18.10
C TYR A 171 23.84 8.47 18.39
N THR A 172 24.70 7.74 17.69
CA THR A 172 26.17 7.80 17.91
C THR A 172 26.80 9.10 17.41
N ALA A 173 26.17 9.78 16.44
CA ALA A 173 26.52 11.14 16.04
C ALA A 173 26.11 12.20 17.09
N GLY A 174 25.28 11.84 18.07
CA GLY A 174 24.82 12.73 19.14
C GLY A 174 23.64 13.61 18.77
N LEU A 175 22.78 13.17 17.85
CA LEU A 175 21.54 13.88 17.54
C LEU A 175 20.52 13.75 18.69
N PRO A 176 19.66 14.77 18.89
CA PRO A 176 18.53 14.67 19.81
C PRO A 176 17.51 13.65 19.30
N PHE A 177 16.93 12.92 20.24
CA PHE A 177 15.93 11.90 19.97
C PHE A 177 14.95 11.79 21.13
N ARG A 178 13.81 11.19 20.82
CA ARG A 178 12.70 10.86 21.71
C ARG A 178 12.53 9.35 21.75
N PHE A 179 12.00 8.86 22.86
CA PHE A 179 11.82 7.43 23.11
C PHE A 179 10.62 7.22 24.02
N GLY A 180 9.62 6.47 23.54
CA GLY A 180 8.32 6.35 24.20
C GLY A 180 7.42 7.55 24.01
N ALA A 181 6.18 7.46 24.49
CA ALA A 181 5.13 8.43 24.25
C ALA A 181 5.34 9.77 24.95
N GLU A 182 5.04 10.84 24.24
CA GLU A 182 4.90 12.17 24.80
C GLU A 182 3.59 12.30 25.61
N SER A 183 3.56 13.24 26.57
CA SER A 183 2.31 13.57 27.27
C SER A 183 1.32 14.24 26.32
N SER A 184 0.02 14.04 26.53
CA SER A 184 -1.05 14.69 25.76
C SER A 184 -0.88 16.22 25.67
N ASP A 185 -0.37 16.86 26.73
CA ASP A 185 -0.19 18.31 26.82
C ASP A 185 0.94 18.86 25.93
N GLU A 186 1.95 18.06 25.56
CA GLU A 186 3.13 18.55 24.84
C GLU A 186 2.77 18.99 23.41
N PHE A 187 1.93 18.19 22.73
CA PHE A 187 1.49 18.44 21.36
C PHE A 187 -0.03 18.61 21.22
N GLY A 188 -0.79 18.53 22.32
CA GLY A 188 -2.26 18.55 22.28
C GLY A 188 -2.87 17.30 21.64
N GLU A 189 -2.24 16.14 21.82
CA GLU A 189 -2.63 14.90 21.16
C GLU A 189 -3.60 14.09 22.02
N GLY A 190 -4.85 13.98 21.55
CA GLY A 190 -5.89 13.21 22.23
C GLY A 190 -5.58 11.71 22.36
N PHE A 191 -4.90 11.13 21.37
CA PHE A 191 -4.54 9.71 21.37
C PHE A 191 -3.24 9.41 22.15
N ALA A 192 -2.62 10.40 22.79
CA ALA A 192 -1.43 10.14 23.61
C ALA A 192 -1.78 9.13 24.72
N PRO A 193 -1.05 8.00 24.82
CA PRO A 193 -1.41 6.93 25.75
C PRO A 193 -1.18 7.35 27.21
N ASP A 194 -2.06 6.89 28.11
CA ASP A 194 -1.80 7.03 29.54
C ASP A 194 -0.60 6.15 29.95
N PRO A 195 0.48 6.72 30.53
CA PRO A 195 1.69 5.97 30.85
C PRO A 195 1.47 4.83 31.86
N LEU A 196 0.51 4.97 32.78
CA LEU A 196 0.26 3.98 33.82
C LEU A 196 -0.60 2.84 33.27
N GLU A 197 -1.72 3.16 32.62
CA GLU A 197 -2.70 2.18 32.18
C GLU A 197 -2.36 1.53 30.84
N TYR A 198 -1.84 2.30 29.89
CA TYR A 198 -1.55 1.86 28.53
C TYR A 198 -0.06 1.61 28.33
N GLY A 199 0.76 2.51 28.87
CA GLY A 199 2.21 2.53 28.74
C GLY A 199 2.71 3.35 27.56
N GLU A 200 4.02 3.57 27.57
CA GLU A 200 4.67 4.59 26.74
C GLU A 200 5.34 4.01 25.50
N LEU A 201 5.59 2.70 25.42
CA LEU A 201 6.27 2.08 24.27
C LEU A 201 5.42 0.98 23.64
N LEU A 202 5.54 0.85 22.33
CA LEU A 202 5.06 -0.33 21.59
C LEU A 202 6.05 -1.49 21.76
N GLY A 203 5.54 -2.69 22.00
CA GLY A 203 6.35 -3.89 22.23
C GLY A 203 6.98 -4.47 20.95
N HIS A 204 7.55 -5.66 21.09
CA HIS A 204 7.97 -6.46 19.94
C HIS A 204 6.98 -7.59 19.71
N SER A 205 6.80 -7.95 18.45
CA SER A 205 5.93 -9.05 18.07
C SER A 205 6.73 -10.26 17.58
N ILE A 206 6.25 -11.46 17.84
CA ILE A 206 6.82 -12.70 17.29
C ILE A 206 5.72 -13.65 16.85
N PHE A 207 5.95 -14.38 15.76
CA PHE A 207 4.93 -15.22 15.15
C PHE A 207 5.40 -16.66 15.02
N PHE A 208 4.45 -17.54 14.70
CA PHE A 208 4.73 -18.90 14.30
C PHE A 208 3.84 -19.31 13.12
N MET A 209 4.24 -20.38 12.45
CA MET A 209 3.48 -21.01 11.38
C MET A 209 3.36 -22.50 11.65
N THR A 210 2.25 -23.07 11.20
CA THR A 210 1.98 -24.50 11.31
C THR A 210 1.80 -25.11 9.93
N LYS A 211 1.91 -26.44 9.87
CA LYS A 211 1.69 -27.20 8.64
C LYS A 211 0.90 -28.46 8.94
N ASP A 212 -0.12 -28.72 8.13
CA ASP A 212 -0.80 -30.01 8.17
C ASP A 212 0.09 -31.09 7.57
N THR A 213 0.34 -32.14 8.36
CA THR A 213 1.16 -33.29 7.95
C THR A 213 0.33 -34.46 7.42
N GLY A 214 -1.00 -34.37 7.48
CA GLY A 214 -1.95 -35.43 7.11
C GLY A 214 -1.95 -36.63 8.06
N LYS A 215 -1.26 -36.56 9.20
CA LYS A 215 -1.19 -37.61 10.22
C LYS A 215 -1.06 -37.00 11.62
N PRO A 216 -1.49 -37.68 12.69
CA PRO A 216 -1.34 -37.17 14.05
C PRO A 216 0.12 -36.86 14.39
N VAL A 217 0.36 -35.68 14.96
CA VAL A 217 1.66 -35.20 15.43
C VAL A 217 1.59 -34.98 16.93
N GLN A 218 2.55 -35.52 17.69
CA GLN A 218 2.69 -35.21 19.12
C GLN A 218 3.61 -34.01 19.30
N PHE A 219 3.25 -33.09 20.20
CA PHE A 219 4.09 -31.97 20.58
C PHE A 219 4.42 -32.06 22.07
N HIS A 220 5.72 -32.01 22.38
CA HIS A 220 6.21 -31.92 23.74
C HIS A 220 6.81 -30.53 23.95
N PRO A 221 6.16 -29.64 24.71
CA PRO A 221 6.67 -28.29 24.90
C PRO A 221 8.02 -28.31 25.63
N PRO A 222 8.97 -27.43 25.28
CA PRO A 222 10.19 -27.29 26.07
C PRO A 222 9.86 -26.71 27.45
N ALA A 223 10.74 -26.94 28.43
CA ALA A 223 10.52 -26.54 29.83
C ALA A 223 10.33 -25.02 30.04
N TYR A 224 10.76 -24.20 29.08
CA TYR A 224 10.59 -22.74 29.12
C TYR A 224 9.32 -22.26 28.41
N ALA A 225 8.49 -23.14 27.85
CA ALA A 225 7.18 -22.77 27.32
C ALA A 225 6.28 -22.24 28.44
N LEU A 226 5.50 -21.21 28.12
CA LEU A 226 4.61 -20.56 29.06
C LEU A 226 3.58 -21.55 29.61
N GLN A 227 3.64 -21.81 30.92
CA GLN A 227 2.67 -22.64 31.62
C GLN A 227 1.40 -21.82 31.93
N SER A 228 0.26 -22.52 32.01
CA SER A 228 -1.04 -21.91 32.34
C SER A 228 -1.45 -20.74 31.43
N VAL A 229 -1.39 -20.92 30.10
CA VAL A 229 -1.80 -19.89 29.12
C VAL A 229 -3.19 -19.33 29.40
N THR A 230 -4.16 -20.18 29.78
CA THR A 230 -5.54 -19.78 30.08
C THR A 230 -5.65 -18.84 31.30
N GLU A 231 -4.71 -18.91 32.24
CA GLU A 231 -4.65 -18.06 33.42
C GLU A 231 -3.83 -16.78 33.17
N ARG A 232 -2.76 -16.88 32.38
CA ARG A 232 -1.80 -15.78 32.17
C ARG A 232 -2.16 -14.86 31.00
N ILE A 233 -2.82 -15.36 29.96
CA ILE A 233 -3.19 -14.58 28.77
C ILE A 233 -4.70 -14.38 28.79
N PRO A 234 -5.19 -13.18 29.17
CA PRO A 234 -6.63 -12.91 29.27
C PRO A 234 -7.38 -13.19 27.96
N ARG A 235 -6.72 -12.95 26.82
CA ARG A 235 -7.26 -13.09 25.47
C ARG A 235 -6.91 -14.43 24.81
N HIS A 236 -6.61 -15.49 25.57
CA HIS A 236 -6.21 -16.81 25.02
C HIS A 236 -7.21 -17.38 24.01
N LYS A 237 -8.51 -17.10 24.17
CA LYS A 237 -9.55 -17.56 23.25
C LYS A 237 -9.49 -16.92 21.86
N ASN A 238 -8.69 -15.88 21.67
CA ASN A 238 -8.52 -15.23 20.37
C ASN A 238 -7.52 -15.98 19.47
N PHE A 239 -6.76 -16.94 20.00
CA PHE A 239 -5.87 -17.78 19.21
C PHE A 239 -6.68 -18.82 18.44
N SER A 240 -6.43 -18.91 17.13
CA SER A 240 -7.01 -19.94 16.26
C SER A 240 -5.92 -20.82 15.67
N VAL A 241 -6.23 -22.10 15.46
CA VAL A 241 -5.38 -23.01 14.66
C VAL A 241 -5.32 -22.63 13.18
N ASN A 242 -6.25 -21.81 12.71
CA ASN A 242 -6.34 -21.38 11.32
C ASN A 242 -5.54 -20.11 11.05
N ASP A 243 -5.14 -19.38 12.09
CA ASP A 243 -4.29 -18.20 11.97
C ASP A 243 -2.84 -18.65 11.67
N GLN A 244 -2.15 -17.95 10.77
CA GLN A 244 -0.78 -18.22 10.36
C GLN A 244 0.09 -16.96 10.38
N GLY A 245 1.29 -17.07 10.95
CA GLY A 245 2.32 -16.03 10.88
C GLY A 245 1.82 -14.65 11.28
N CYS A 246 1.82 -13.69 10.35
CA CYS A 246 1.40 -12.31 10.56
C CYS A 246 0.01 -12.13 11.18
N GLU A 247 -0.90 -13.09 11.06
CA GLU A 247 -2.22 -13.01 11.71
C GLU A 247 -2.09 -12.94 13.24
N PHE A 248 -0.96 -13.40 13.77
CA PHE A 248 -0.53 -13.24 15.16
C PHE A 248 0.24 -11.95 15.43
N TRP A 249 0.10 -10.89 14.61
CA TRP A 249 0.78 -9.59 14.77
C TRP A 249 0.66 -8.99 16.19
N TRP A 250 -0.35 -9.41 16.95
CA TRP A 250 -0.66 -8.99 18.31
C TRP A 250 -0.07 -9.90 19.42
N ILE A 251 0.66 -10.96 19.08
CA ILE A 251 1.55 -11.65 20.03
C ILE A 251 2.71 -10.72 20.30
N GLU A 252 2.52 -9.86 21.29
CA GLU A 252 3.40 -8.75 21.61
C GLU A 252 3.76 -8.74 23.09
N TYR A 253 4.98 -8.30 23.37
CA TYR A 253 5.50 -8.09 24.72
C TYR A 253 6.66 -7.09 24.70
N GLY A 254 6.93 -6.46 25.85
CA GLY A 254 8.14 -5.67 26.07
C GLY A 254 7.97 -4.16 25.98
N GLY A 255 6.75 -3.64 25.79
CA GLY A 255 6.51 -2.19 25.81
C GLY A 255 6.71 -1.54 27.19
N ARG A 256 6.92 -2.33 28.25
CA ARG A 256 7.34 -1.84 29.58
C ARG A 256 8.84 -1.91 29.82
N LEU A 257 9.61 -2.35 28.83
CA LEU A 257 11.06 -2.55 28.88
C LEU A 257 11.74 -1.64 27.86
N ASP A 258 13.06 -1.48 27.98
CA ASP A 258 13.83 -0.76 26.96
C ASP A 258 13.84 -1.60 25.67
N THR A 259 13.12 -1.13 24.64
CA THR A 259 12.95 -1.91 23.41
C THR A 259 14.24 -2.10 22.61
N ILE A 260 15.33 -1.44 22.98
CA ILE A 260 16.65 -1.60 22.35
C ILE A 260 17.53 -2.48 23.23
N HIS A 261 17.75 -2.09 24.49
CA HIS A 261 18.69 -2.76 25.37
C HIS A 261 18.17 -4.09 25.94
N ASP A 262 16.85 -4.22 26.15
CA ASP A 262 16.23 -5.46 26.65
C ASP A 262 15.72 -6.38 25.53
N THR A 263 16.07 -6.13 24.27
CA THR A 263 15.55 -6.91 23.10
C THR A 263 15.70 -8.43 23.27
N GLU A 264 16.81 -8.91 23.82
CA GLU A 264 17.04 -10.35 24.05
C GLU A 264 16.17 -10.91 25.18
N LYS A 265 15.93 -10.13 26.23
CA LYS A 265 15.02 -10.48 27.32
C LYS A 265 13.57 -10.53 26.83
N ILE A 266 13.16 -9.55 26.03
CA ILE A 266 11.84 -9.50 25.38
C ILE A 266 11.65 -10.73 24.50
N LYS A 267 12.64 -11.09 23.67
CA LYS A 267 12.60 -12.28 22.82
C LYS A 267 12.40 -13.58 23.62
N TRP A 268 13.11 -13.76 24.73
CA TRP A 268 12.96 -14.96 25.55
C TRP A 268 11.54 -15.14 26.09
N GLU A 269 10.90 -14.06 26.57
CA GLU A 269 9.50 -14.12 27.01
C GLU A 269 8.56 -14.40 25.82
N LEU A 270 8.79 -13.76 24.68
CA LEU A 270 8.01 -13.98 23.46
C LEU A 270 8.08 -15.43 22.95
N TRP A 271 9.24 -16.08 23.00
CA TRP A 271 9.37 -17.51 22.73
C TRP A 271 8.62 -18.37 23.74
N SER A 272 8.70 -18.02 25.03
CA SER A 272 7.91 -18.69 26.07
C SER A 272 6.42 -18.62 25.75
N ILE A 273 5.93 -17.42 25.41
CA ILE A 273 4.53 -17.15 25.03
C ILE A 273 4.13 -17.99 23.83
N VAL A 274 4.84 -17.90 22.70
CA VAL A 274 4.47 -18.63 21.47
C VAL A 274 4.40 -20.13 21.69
N LEU A 275 5.40 -20.69 22.37
CA LEU A 275 5.46 -22.14 22.60
C LEU A 275 4.39 -22.60 23.59
N GLY A 276 4.02 -21.77 24.57
CA GLY A 276 2.89 -22.04 25.45
C GLY A 276 1.55 -21.94 24.72
N VAL A 277 1.38 -20.94 23.85
CA VAL A 277 0.17 -20.80 23.01
C VAL A 277 0.02 -22.01 22.10
N TRP A 278 1.11 -22.43 21.43
CA TRP A 278 1.08 -23.64 20.61
C TRP A 278 0.82 -24.90 21.43
N ASP A 279 1.39 -25.03 22.63
CA ASP A 279 1.09 -26.13 23.55
C ASP A 279 -0.40 -26.16 23.92
N HIS A 280 -0.99 -25.02 24.25
CA HIS A 280 -2.42 -24.91 24.53
C HIS A 280 -3.27 -25.34 23.32
N LEU A 281 -2.98 -24.82 22.13
CA LEU A 281 -3.69 -25.21 20.91
C LEU A 281 -3.54 -26.71 20.62
N LYS A 282 -2.35 -27.28 20.86
CA LYS A 282 -2.04 -28.65 20.45
C LYS A 282 -2.45 -29.72 21.46
N ASN A 283 -2.36 -29.42 22.75
CA ASN A 283 -2.43 -30.43 23.82
C ASN A 283 -3.57 -30.21 24.83
N SER A 284 -4.31 -29.10 24.78
CA SER A 284 -5.44 -28.86 25.72
C SER A 284 -6.62 -29.82 25.52
N GLY A 285 -6.76 -30.40 24.32
CA GLY A 285 -7.94 -31.15 23.91
C GLY A 285 -9.11 -30.26 23.44
N GLU A 286 -8.96 -28.93 23.44
CA GLU A 286 -10.00 -27.98 23.00
C GLU A 286 -10.01 -27.77 21.47
N HIS A 287 -8.94 -28.15 20.78
CA HIS A 287 -8.75 -27.96 19.34
C HIS A 287 -8.41 -29.29 18.65
N PRO A 288 -9.38 -30.22 18.49
CA PRO A 288 -9.14 -31.50 17.82
C PRO A 288 -8.60 -31.35 16.38
N GLU A 289 -8.96 -30.26 15.70
CA GLU A 289 -8.44 -29.91 14.38
C GLU A 289 -6.91 -29.68 14.35
N ALA A 290 -6.29 -29.43 15.50
CA ALA A 290 -4.83 -29.33 15.61
C ALA A 290 -4.11 -30.69 15.54
N GLU A 291 -4.81 -31.84 15.58
CA GLU A 291 -4.23 -33.19 15.71
C GLU A 291 -3.12 -33.46 14.68
N CYS A 292 -3.35 -33.10 13.42
CA CYS A 292 -2.42 -33.33 12.31
C CYS A 292 -1.44 -32.18 12.04
N LEU A 293 -1.62 -31.06 12.73
CA LEU A 293 -0.79 -29.87 12.57
C LEU A 293 0.55 -30.04 13.30
N SER A 294 1.64 -29.67 12.63
CA SER A 294 2.99 -29.52 13.20
C SER A 294 3.38 -28.05 13.23
N LEU A 295 4.17 -27.66 14.23
CA LEU A 295 4.85 -26.37 14.24
C LEU A 295 5.94 -26.38 13.15
N GLU A 296 5.81 -25.54 12.13
CA GLU A 296 6.71 -25.47 10.98
C GLU A 296 7.80 -24.43 11.19
N TRP A 297 7.45 -23.28 11.80
CA TRP A 297 8.37 -22.16 11.99
C TRP A 297 7.97 -21.32 13.21
N VAL A 298 8.97 -20.77 13.89
CA VAL A 298 8.83 -19.72 14.91
C VAL A 298 9.83 -18.62 14.57
N GLY A 299 9.42 -17.36 14.72
CA GLY A 299 10.32 -16.20 14.56
C GLY A 299 11.54 -16.34 15.45
N HIS A 300 12.73 -16.10 14.91
CA HIS A 300 13.97 -16.11 15.69
C HIS A 300 14.43 -14.70 16.08
N ILE A 301 13.92 -13.70 15.37
CA ILE A 301 14.12 -12.28 15.63
C ILE A 301 12.73 -11.68 15.77
N PRO A 302 12.40 -11.01 16.87
CA PRO A 302 11.09 -10.40 17.03
C PRO A 302 11.01 -9.11 16.20
N GLY A 303 9.85 -8.85 15.60
CA GLY A 303 9.58 -7.61 14.89
C GLY A 303 9.41 -6.46 15.88
N LYS A 304 10.39 -5.55 15.92
CA LYS A 304 10.33 -4.34 16.76
C LYS A 304 9.30 -3.35 16.20
N ARG A 305 8.43 -2.77 17.04
CA ARG A 305 7.46 -1.73 16.66
C ARG A 305 7.91 -0.31 16.95
N GLU A 306 8.66 -0.10 18.02
CA GLU A 306 9.12 1.22 18.40
C GLU A 306 10.57 1.19 18.87
N SER A 307 11.26 2.28 18.55
CA SER A 307 12.63 2.57 18.91
C SER A 307 12.77 4.10 19.08
N ARG A 308 13.96 4.65 18.82
CA ARG A 308 14.19 6.10 18.86
C ARG A 308 13.51 6.80 17.68
N ARG A 309 12.91 7.96 17.95
CA ARG A 309 12.39 8.92 16.98
C ARG A 309 13.25 10.17 17.04
N PHE A 310 13.83 10.64 15.94
CA PHE A 310 14.80 11.74 15.97
C PHE A 310 14.13 13.10 15.72
N GLU A 311 14.74 14.16 16.24
CA GLU A 311 14.24 15.52 16.00
C GLU A 311 14.72 16.04 14.64
N GLY A 312 13.77 16.22 13.74
CA GLY A 312 13.94 16.89 12.46
C GLY A 312 13.60 18.38 12.56
N ILE A 313 13.64 19.07 11.43
CA ILE A 313 13.23 20.48 11.34
C ILE A 313 11.73 20.64 11.65
N THR A 314 10.92 19.68 11.22
CA THR A 314 9.49 19.58 11.49
C THR A 314 9.20 18.24 12.12
N MET A 315 8.28 18.19 13.09
CA MET A 315 7.77 16.96 13.68
C MET A 315 6.30 16.80 13.32
N LEU A 316 5.92 15.69 12.69
CA LEU A 316 4.51 15.39 12.46
C LEU A 316 3.81 14.96 13.75
N THR A 317 2.58 15.41 13.91
CA THR A 317 1.70 15.15 15.06
C THR A 317 0.39 14.50 14.61
N GLN A 318 -0.41 14.04 15.56
CA GLN A 318 -1.76 13.51 15.33
C GLN A 318 -2.61 14.46 14.48
N ASP A 319 -2.58 15.77 14.79
CA ASP A 319 -3.40 16.75 14.08
C ASP A 319 -2.99 16.88 12.61
N ASP A 320 -1.69 16.74 12.31
CA ASP A 320 -1.21 16.75 10.93
C ASP A 320 -1.81 15.61 10.10
N LEU A 321 -1.94 14.43 10.72
CA LEU A 321 -2.54 13.24 10.10
C LEU A 321 -4.06 13.38 9.98
N VAL A 322 -4.73 13.74 11.07
CA VAL A 322 -6.20 13.80 11.15
C VAL A 322 -6.76 14.91 10.26
N GLN A 323 -6.14 16.10 10.27
CA GLN A 323 -6.54 17.22 9.43
C GLN A 323 -5.96 17.14 8.01
N GLN A 324 -5.16 16.12 7.72
CA GLN A 324 -4.48 15.93 6.43
C GLN A 324 -3.74 17.21 5.99
N ARG A 325 -2.96 17.81 6.89
CA ARG A 325 -2.34 19.13 6.66
C ARG A 325 -1.43 19.10 5.43
N HIS A 326 -1.48 20.18 4.66
CA HIS A 326 -0.61 20.36 3.50
C HIS A 326 0.74 20.98 3.89
N TYR A 327 1.79 20.52 3.24
CA TYR A 327 3.17 20.95 3.46
C TYR A 327 3.83 21.43 2.17
N ALA A 328 4.48 22.60 2.25
CA ALA A 328 5.23 23.18 1.13
C ALA A 328 6.36 22.26 0.64
N ASP A 329 6.91 21.44 1.53
CA ASP A 329 7.98 20.47 1.31
C ASP A 329 7.52 19.00 1.39
N ALA A 330 6.23 18.70 1.24
CA ALA A 330 5.71 17.34 1.06
C ALA A 330 6.42 16.58 -0.07
N VAL A 331 7.06 15.45 0.24
CA VAL A 331 7.76 14.60 -0.75
C VAL A 331 7.27 13.16 -0.74
N SER A 332 6.42 12.83 0.22
CA SER A 332 5.83 11.51 0.42
C SER A 332 4.46 11.66 1.08
N PHE A 333 3.80 10.54 1.37
CA PHE A 333 2.50 10.50 2.03
C PHE A 333 2.33 9.20 2.82
N GLY A 334 1.40 9.20 3.76
CA GLY A 334 0.96 8.01 4.50
C GLY A 334 -0.56 7.92 4.53
N GLY A 335 -1.05 6.79 5.02
CA GLY A 335 -2.50 6.52 5.08
C GLY A 335 -2.89 5.27 5.85
N TRP A 336 -1.95 4.69 6.61
CA TRP A 336 -2.27 3.63 7.56
C TRP A 336 -3.06 4.22 8.73
N SER A 337 -3.83 3.41 9.46
CA SER A 337 -4.42 3.88 10.71
C SER A 337 -3.33 4.27 11.72
N ILE A 338 -3.66 5.15 12.65
CA ILE A 338 -2.86 5.33 13.86
C ILE A 338 -3.07 4.06 14.69
N ASP A 339 -2.12 3.12 14.62
CA ASP A 339 -2.16 1.82 15.32
C ASP A 339 -1.26 1.82 16.57
N LEU A 340 -1.86 2.17 17.71
CA LEU A 340 -1.20 2.17 19.02
C LEU A 340 -1.42 0.84 19.72
N HIS A 341 -0.43 0.38 20.49
CA HIS A 341 -0.42 -0.94 21.12
C HIS A 341 -0.20 -0.79 22.62
N PRO A 342 -0.96 -1.51 23.46
CA PRO A 342 -0.75 -1.47 24.89
C PRO A 342 0.59 -2.11 25.24
N SER A 343 1.39 -1.44 26.07
CA SER A 343 2.75 -1.86 26.43
C SER A 343 2.83 -3.24 27.09
N ASP A 344 1.75 -3.67 27.75
CA ASP A 344 1.63 -4.98 28.40
C ASP A 344 1.30 -6.13 27.42
N GLY A 345 0.97 -5.82 26.15
CA GLY A 345 0.84 -6.76 25.05
C GLY A 345 -0.17 -7.89 25.30
N VAL A 346 0.28 -9.14 25.25
CA VAL A 346 -0.60 -10.31 25.50
C VAL A 346 -1.09 -10.43 26.94
N TYR A 347 -0.44 -9.76 27.91
CA TYR A 347 -0.80 -9.86 29.32
C TYR A 347 -1.90 -8.90 29.76
N THR A 348 -2.36 -8.02 28.87
CA THR A 348 -3.53 -7.18 29.11
C THR A 348 -4.81 -7.77 28.51
N ALA A 349 -5.94 -7.44 29.14
CA ALA A 349 -7.28 -7.73 28.62
C ALA A 349 -7.73 -6.74 27.52
N ARG A 350 -7.02 -5.62 27.34
CA ARG A 350 -7.29 -4.65 26.27
C ARG A 350 -7.13 -5.29 24.87
N PRO A 351 -7.78 -4.74 23.83
CA PRO A 351 -7.48 -5.12 22.45
C PRO A 351 -5.98 -5.07 22.13
N GLY A 352 -5.55 -5.84 21.12
CA GLY A 352 -4.14 -5.90 20.74
C GLY A 352 -3.59 -4.58 20.18
N CYS A 353 -4.47 -3.68 19.74
CA CYS A 353 -4.16 -2.32 19.35
C CYS A 353 -5.44 -1.46 19.37
N ASP A 354 -5.26 -0.14 19.48
CA ASP A 354 -6.26 0.85 19.10
C ASP A 354 -5.93 1.35 17.69
N GLN A 355 -6.91 1.34 16.79
CA GLN A 355 -6.73 1.76 15.39
C GLN A 355 -7.67 2.90 15.05
N TYR A 356 -7.10 4.03 14.62
CA TYR A 356 -7.86 5.18 14.14
C TYR A 356 -7.45 5.54 12.71
N HIS A 357 -8.37 5.41 11.78
CA HIS A 357 -8.20 5.78 10.39
C HIS A 357 -8.41 7.28 10.20
N THR A 358 -7.64 7.87 9.30
CA THR A 358 -7.85 9.21 8.76
C THR A 358 -8.89 9.15 7.63
N LYS A 359 -9.57 10.26 7.32
CA LYS A 359 -10.58 10.31 6.23
C LYS A 359 -9.98 10.17 4.83
N GLY A 360 -8.66 10.37 4.71
CA GLY A 360 -7.87 10.16 3.51
C GLY A 360 -6.37 10.06 3.83
N VAL A 361 -5.52 10.19 2.81
CA VAL A 361 -4.06 10.21 2.97
C VAL A 361 -3.57 11.55 3.53
N TYR A 362 -2.40 11.54 4.19
CA TYR A 362 -1.74 12.73 4.72
C TYR A 362 -0.34 12.90 4.13
N GLN A 363 0.14 14.14 4.01
CA GLN A 363 1.45 14.45 3.44
C GLN A 363 2.57 14.23 4.47
N ILE A 364 3.74 13.77 3.99
CA ILE A 364 4.96 13.64 4.80
C ILE A 364 6.03 14.59 4.22
N PRO A 365 6.43 15.65 4.96
CA PRO A 365 7.37 16.64 4.47
C PRO A 365 8.84 16.22 4.60
N LEU A 366 9.68 16.72 3.70
CA LEU A 366 11.12 16.47 3.67
C LEU A 366 11.80 16.92 4.97
N SER A 367 11.29 17.98 5.61
CA SER A 367 11.75 18.49 6.91
C SER A 367 11.65 17.50 8.07
N THR A 368 10.84 16.43 7.98
CA THR A 368 10.85 15.34 8.98
C THR A 368 12.05 14.41 8.87
N MET A 369 12.71 14.41 7.70
CA MET A 369 13.85 13.54 7.35
C MET A 369 15.19 14.29 7.45
N ILE A 370 15.15 15.58 7.74
CA ILE A 370 16.31 16.47 7.82
C ILE A 370 16.49 16.95 9.25
N THR A 371 17.72 16.89 9.76
CA THR A 371 18.10 17.44 11.07
C THR A 371 18.89 18.75 10.91
N SER A 372 18.83 19.62 11.90
CA SER A 372 19.68 20.82 11.99
C SER A 372 21.05 20.55 12.63
N HIS A 373 21.28 19.34 13.15
CA HIS A 373 22.46 19.03 13.96
C HIS A 373 23.61 18.37 13.17
N ALA A 374 23.31 17.84 11.98
CA ALA A 374 24.31 17.24 11.10
C ALA A 374 24.12 17.67 9.64
N GLY A 375 25.20 18.13 9.01
CA GLY A 375 25.14 18.75 7.67
C GLY A 375 24.98 17.75 6.52
N ASN A 376 25.29 16.47 6.77
CA ASN A 376 25.30 15.42 5.75
C ASN A 376 24.55 14.13 6.17
N LEU A 377 23.67 14.20 7.17
CA LEU A 377 22.91 13.06 7.67
C LEU A 377 21.41 13.23 7.38
N PHE A 378 20.82 12.21 6.76
CA PHE A 378 19.37 12.07 6.63
C PHE A 378 18.82 11.00 7.59
N LEU A 379 17.60 11.24 8.06
CA LEU A 379 16.80 10.29 8.82
C LEU A 379 15.81 9.61 7.87
N ALA A 380 15.73 8.28 7.86
CA ALA A 380 14.85 7.56 6.95
C ALA A 380 14.17 6.35 7.58
N GLY A 381 13.03 5.97 7.02
CA GLY A 381 12.20 4.89 7.56
C GLY A 381 11.50 5.32 8.83
N ARG A 382 11.51 4.47 9.87
CA ARG A 382 10.71 4.69 11.07
C ARG A 382 11.28 5.76 12.02
N ILE A 383 12.54 6.16 11.84
CA ILE A 383 13.25 7.05 12.77
C ILE A 383 13.05 8.54 12.47
N ILE A 384 12.26 8.85 11.44
CA ILE A 384 11.93 10.22 11.04
C ILE A 384 11.20 10.97 12.17
N SER A 385 11.14 12.29 12.05
CA SER A 385 10.60 13.13 13.10
C SER A 385 9.08 13.14 13.15
N THR A 386 8.55 12.48 14.18
CA THR A 386 7.12 12.29 14.44
C THR A 386 6.88 12.19 15.95
N SER A 387 5.71 12.63 16.42
CA SER A 387 5.20 12.29 17.76
C SER A 387 4.88 10.80 17.86
N HIS A 388 4.68 10.27 19.07
CA HIS A 388 4.40 8.84 19.25
C HIS A 388 3.09 8.43 18.58
N VAL A 389 2.11 9.33 18.60
CA VAL A 389 0.82 9.11 17.96
C VAL A 389 0.99 9.08 16.43
N ALA A 390 1.64 10.09 15.85
CA ALA A 390 1.88 10.12 14.40
C ALA A 390 2.79 8.98 13.92
N PHE A 391 3.70 8.53 14.77
CA PHE A 391 4.55 7.38 14.55
C PHE A 391 3.74 6.10 14.31
N GLY A 392 2.60 5.93 14.99
CA GLY A 392 1.67 4.82 14.77
C GLY A 392 1.38 4.60 13.29
N SER A 393 1.03 5.65 12.56
CA SER A 393 0.73 5.54 11.13
C SER A 393 1.97 5.58 10.21
N THR A 394 2.95 6.43 10.50
CA THR A 394 4.09 6.69 9.59
C THR A 394 5.14 5.57 9.56
N ARG A 395 5.22 4.73 10.60
CA ARG A 395 6.23 3.66 10.75
C ARG A 395 6.02 2.45 9.85
N VAL A 396 4.94 2.40 9.07
CA VAL A 396 4.58 1.22 8.26
C VAL A 396 5.50 1.11 7.04
N MET A 397 5.83 -0.12 6.66
CA MET A 397 7.02 -0.40 5.86
C MET A 397 7.01 0.19 4.44
N CYS A 398 5.87 0.19 3.73
CA CYS A 398 5.80 0.81 2.40
C CYS A 398 5.86 2.34 2.50
N THR A 399 5.25 2.95 3.51
CA THR A 399 5.38 4.38 3.81
C THR A 399 6.83 4.74 4.13
N CYS A 400 7.49 3.96 4.98
CA CYS A 400 8.93 4.09 5.27
C CYS A 400 9.81 3.98 4.02
N ALA A 401 9.48 3.04 3.11
CA ALA A 401 10.16 2.90 1.82
C ALA A 401 9.96 4.11 0.92
N HIS A 402 8.75 4.65 0.86
CA HIS A 402 8.38 5.85 0.10
C HIS A 402 9.12 7.10 0.57
N ASN A 403 9.22 7.27 1.89
CA ASN A 403 9.98 8.35 2.52
C ASN A 403 11.48 8.26 2.18
N ALA A 404 12.06 7.05 2.25
CA ALA A 404 13.48 6.84 2.03
C ALA A 404 13.89 7.01 0.54
N GLN A 405 12.97 6.77 -0.41
CA GLN A 405 13.18 7.11 -1.82
C GLN A 405 13.28 8.63 -2.03
N ALA A 406 12.49 9.43 -1.31
CA ALA A 406 12.61 10.88 -1.31
C ALA A 406 13.98 11.33 -0.79
N VAL A 407 14.46 10.71 0.30
CA VAL A 407 15.82 10.94 0.82
C VAL A 407 16.89 10.61 -0.21
N ALA A 408 16.74 9.54 -0.99
CA ALA A 408 17.72 9.19 -2.03
C ALA A 408 17.85 10.26 -3.12
N VAL A 409 16.72 10.80 -3.59
CA VAL A 409 16.69 11.89 -4.57
C VAL A 409 17.26 13.18 -3.97
N ALA A 410 16.90 13.49 -2.72
CA ALA A 410 17.43 14.63 -1.97
C ALA A 410 18.96 14.53 -1.81
N ALA A 411 19.47 13.36 -1.45
CA ALA A 411 20.90 13.09 -1.33
C ALA A 411 21.63 13.23 -2.67
N SER A 412 21.03 12.78 -3.78
CA SER A 412 21.59 12.98 -5.11
C SER A 412 21.73 14.46 -5.43
N LEU A 413 20.68 15.24 -5.21
CA LEU A 413 20.70 16.69 -5.43
C LEU A 413 21.75 17.39 -4.55
N ALA A 414 21.90 16.95 -3.29
CA ALA A 414 22.92 17.47 -2.39
C ALA A 414 24.35 17.17 -2.85
N VAL A 415 24.59 15.98 -3.41
CA VAL A 415 25.89 15.63 -4.02
C VAL A 415 26.16 16.49 -5.26
N GLU A 416 25.17 16.66 -6.13
CA GLU A 416 25.28 17.48 -7.34
C GLU A 416 25.57 18.95 -7.04
N ARG A 417 24.89 19.50 -6.03
CA ARG A 417 24.99 20.93 -5.66
C ARG A 417 26.07 21.22 -4.61
N GLY A 418 26.63 20.19 -3.96
CA GLY A 418 27.58 20.35 -2.85
C GLY A 418 26.95 21.07 -1.64
N GLN A 419 25.68 20.76 -1.34
CA GLN A 419 24.85 21.47 -0.37
C GLN A 419 24.58 20.64 0.89
N SER A 420 24.42 21.28 2.05
CA SER A 420 24.02 20.56 3.26
C SER A 420 22.59 20.01 3.13
N VAL A 421 22.23 19.05 3.97
CA VAL A 421 20.87 18.50 4.00
C VAL A 421 19.81 19.58 4.24
N VAL A 422 20.11 20.60 5.06
CA VAL A 422 19.18 21.70 5.37
C VAL A 422 18.95 22.62 4.18
N ASP A 423 19.96 22.81 3.33
CA ASP A 423 19.84 23.65 2.12
C ASP A 423 18.82 23.07 1.12
N LEU A 424 18.48 21.78 1.23
CA LEU A 424 17.49 21.13 0.38
C LEU A 424 16.04 21.50 0.70
N LEU A 425 15.80 22.19 1.82
CA LEU A 425 14.47 22.70 2.18
C LEU A 425 14.12 24.01 1.46
N GLN A 426 15.03 24.57 0.66
CA GLN A 426 14.73 25.71 -0.20
C GLN A 426 13.76 25.32 -1.32
N ASP A 427 12.86 26.23 -1.70
CA ASP A 427 11.77 25.96 -2.64
C ASP A 427 12.24 25.39 -3.99
N ASP A 428 13.38 25.86 -4.51
CA ASP A 428 13.93 25.39 -5.78
C ASP A 428 14.47 23.95 -5.67
N ALA A 429 15.05 23.58 -4.53
CA ALA A 429 15.52 22.23 -4.27
C ALA A 429 14.35 21.27 -4.05
N VAL A 430 13.35 21.67 -3.24
CA VAL A 430 12.12 20.90 -3.02
C VAL A 430 11.38 20.65 -4.34
N SER A 431 11.23 21.68 -5.17
CA SER A 431 10.56 21.56 -6.47
C SER A 431 11.28 20.58 -7.39
N GLU A 432 12.60 20.64 -7.44
CA GLU A 432 13.43 19.71 -8.22
C GLU A 432 13.33 18.28 -7.69
N ILE A 433 13.35 18.10 -6.36
CA ILE A 433 13.17 16.79 -5.71
C ILE A 433 11.81 16.19 -6.08
N ARG A 434 10.72 16.95 -5.92
CA ARG A 434 9.36 16.50 -6.31
C ARG A 434 9.28 16.10 -7.77
N ARG A 435 9.83 16.93 -8.65
CA ARG A 435 9.88 16.66 -10.10
C ARG A 435 10.57 15.34 -10.40
N ARG A 436 11.77 15.10 -9.82
CA ARG A 436 12.51 13.83 -10.00
C ARG A 436 11.77 12.63 -9.42
N LEU A 437 11.13 12.78 -8.26
CA LEU A 437 10.35 11.73 -7.62
C LEU A 437 9.14 11.31 -8.48
N VAL A 438 8.32 12.27 -8.91
CA VAL A 438 7.13 11.97 -9.74
C VAL A 438 7.56 11.40 -11.09
N ARG A 439 8.64 11.89 -11.70
CA ARG A 439 9.20 11.26 -12.92
C ARG A 439 9.55 9.78 -12.74
N ARG A 440 9.86 9.35 -11.52
CA ARG A 440 10.17 7.96 -11.18
C ARG A 440 8.96 7.15 -10.69
N GLY A 441 7.77 7.73 -10.70
CA GLY A 441 6.52 7.08 -10.29
C GLY A 441 6.20 7.23 -8.81
N GLN A 442 6.92 8.08 -8.07
CA GLN A 442 6.58 8.42 -6.70
C GLN A 442 5.50 9.49 -6.68
N HIS A 443 4.25 9.05 -6.57
CA HIS A 443 3.10 9.95 -6.43
C HIS A 443 3.21 10.78 -5.14
N ILE A 444 2.87 12.06 -5.26
CA ILE A 444 2.77 13.03 -4.17
C ILE A 444 1.37 13.66 -4.26
N PRO A 445 0.51 13.47 -3.24
CA PRO A 445 -0.86 14.00 -3.24
C PRO A 445 -0.89 15.51 -3.48
N GLY A 446 -1.75 15.95 -4.40
CA GLY A 446 -1.91 17.35 -4.79
C GLY A 446 -0.79 17.92 -5.69
N TYR A 447 0.24 17.13 -6.04
CA TYR A 447 1.31 17.59 -6.93
C TYR A 447 1.08 17.12 -8.37
N GLN A 448 0.97 18.08 -9.28
CA GLN A 448 0.85 17.87 -10.72
C GLN A 448 2.22 18.09 -11.38
N LEU A 449 2.73 17.10 -12.12
CA LEU A 449 3.99 17.25 -12.84
C LEU A 449 3.81 18.15 -14.07
N GLN A 450 4.40 19.34 -14.04
CA GLN A 450 4.44 20.24 -15.19
C GLN A 450 5.88 20.39 -15.68
N GLU A 451 6.14 19.95 -16.91
CA GLU A 451 7.45 20.04 -17.56
C GLU A 451 7.30 20.62 -18.96
N ALA A 452 7.91 21.77 -19.21
CA ALA A 452 7.91 22.40 -20.52
C ALA A 452 8.64 21.54 -21.57
N GLU A 453 9.54 20.66 -21.15
CA GLU A 453 10.26 19.74 -22.01
C GLU A 453 9.46 18.50 -22.41
N ASN A 454 8.27 18.27 -21.81
CA ASN A 454 7.39 17.17 -22.19
C ASN A 454 6.63 17.52 -23.46
N LEU A 455 7.13 17.04 -24.60
CA LEU A 455 6.56 17.25 -25.92
C LEU A 455 5.14 16.69 -26.04
N ALA A 456 4.75 15.71 -25.21
CA ALA A 456 3.40 15.16 -25.23
C ALA A 456 2.32 16.21 -24.90
N GLY A 457 2.66 17.21 -24.06
CA GLY A 457 1.75 18.30 -23.70
C GLY A 457 1.39 19.25 -24.85
N GLU A 458 2.17 19.22 -25.94
CA GLU A 458 1.93 20.03 -27.15
C GLU A 458 1.21 19.25 -28.26
N ALA A 459 0.96 17.96 -28.05
CA ALA A 459 0.33 17.10 -29.05
C ALA A 459 -1.21 17.25 -29.03
N LEU A 460 -1.82 17.23 -30.22
CA LEU A 460 -3.24 16.93 -30.35
C LEU A 460 -3.45 15.44 -30.09
N LEU A 461 -4.25 15.12 -29.08
CA LEU A 461 -4.58 13.75 -28.72
C LEU A 461 -5.85 13.27 -29.40
N THR A 462 -5.83 12.04 -29.89
CA THR A 462 -7.02 11.33 -30.37
C THR A 462 -6.92 9.86 -30.00
N ALA A 463 -8.06 9.17 -29.89
CA ALA A 463 -8.10 7.74 -29.64
C ALA A 463 -9.16 7.06 -30.52
N THR A 464 -9.01 5.74 -30.73
CA THR A 464 -10.00 4.93 -31.46
C THR A 464 -11.35 4.88 -30.74
N SER A 465 -11.31 4.84 -29.41
CA SER A 465 -12.47 4.86 -28.55
C SER A 465 -12.15 5.44 -27.17
N VAL A 466 -13.20 5.79 -26.44
CA VAL A 466 -13.18 6.25 -25.06
C VAL A 466 -14.35 5.60 -24.35
N LEU A 467 -14.15 5.14 -23.12
CA LEU A 467 -15.19 4.57 -22.30
C LEU A 467 -16.28 5.61 -22.01
N SER A 468 -17.54 5.27 -22.32
CA SER A 468 -18.71 6.03 -21.89
C SER A 468 -19.42 5.27 -20.77
N ILE A 469 -19.41 5.85 -19.56
CA ILE A 469 -20.11 5.28 -18.38
C ILE A 469 -21.61 5.17 -18.65
N ALA A 470 -22.16 6.10 -19.43
CA ALA A 470 -23.57 6.17 -19.73
C ALA A 470 -24.06 5.12 -20.75
N LYS A 471 -23.20 4.61 -21.64
CA LYS A 471 -23.58 3.56 -22.62
C LYS A 471 -23.08 2.15 -22.24
N GLY A 472 -22.03 2.05 -21.43
CA GLY A 472 -21.23 0.82 -21.28
C GLY A 472 -21.58 -0.11 -20.11
N LEU A 473 -22.55 0.23 -19.24
CA LEU A 473 -22.80 -0.55 -18.00
C LEU A 473 -24.25 -1.06 -17.84
N ARG A 474 -25.04 -1.05 -18.93
CA ARG A 474 -26.47 -1.36 -18.95
C ARG A 474 -26.84 -2.67 -18.20
N PRO A 475 -27.97 -2.71 -17.45
CA PRO A 475 -28.34 -3.93 -16.73
C PRO A 475 -28.56 -5.17 -17.61
N ALA A 476 -29.12 -5.01 -18.82
CA ALA A 476 -29.36 -6.14 -19.72
C ALA A 476 -28.07 -6.80 -20.23
N THR A 477 -26.96 -6.06 -20.35
CA THR A 477 -25.69 -6.65 -20.78
C THR A 477 -25.00 -7.38 -19.63
N ALA A 478 -25.36 -7.10 -18.37
CA ALA A 478 -24.81 -7.81 -17.21
C ALA A 478 -25.09 -9.31 -17.27
N GLU A 479 -26.34 -9.70 -17.56
CA GLU A 479 -26.72 -11.11 -17.71
C GLU A 479 -25.93 -11.79 -18.83
N HIS A 480 -25.72 -11.10 -19.96
CA HIS A 480 -24.94 -11.63 -21.07
C HIS A 480 -23.45 -11.79 -20.71
N ALA A 481 -22.85 -10.83 -19.99
CA ALA A 481 -21.44 -10.90 -19.59
C ALA A 481 -21.15 -12.08 -18.67
N TRP A 482 -22.01 -12.31 -17.68
CA TRP A 482 -21.87 -13.45 -16.77
C TRP A 482 -22.11 -14.80 -17.46
N ARG A 483 -23.08 -14.88 -18.37
CA ARG A 483 -23.29 -16.08 -19.21
C ARG A 483 -22.08 -16.38 -20.09
N ASN A 484 -21.44 -15.35 -20.64
CA ASN A 484 -20.21 -15.51 -21.43
C ASN A 484 -19.03 -16.03 -20.59
N LEU A 485 -19.02 -15.76 -19.28
CA LEU A 485 -18.05 -16.33 -18.33
C LEU A 485 -18.45 -17.73 -17.82
N GLY A 486 -19.49 -18.33 -18.40
CA GLY A 486 -19.92 -19.70 -18.08
C GLY A 486 -20.77 -19.81 -16.81
N TYR A 487 -21.29 -18.69 -16.29
CA TYR A 487 -22.23 -18.73 -15.17
C TYR A 487 -23.66 -18.95 -15.67
N ASP A 488 -24.33 -19.95 -15.11
CA ASP A 488 -25.76 -20.14 -15.29
C ASP A 488 -26.52 -19.06 -14.51
N ILE A 489 -27.29 -18.26 -15.24
CA ILE A 489 -28.14 -17.20 -14.68
C ILE A 489 -29.59 -17.64 -14.85
N PRO A 490 -30.32 -17.89 -13.75
CA PRO A 490 -31.70 -18.30 -13.79
C PRO A 490 -32.59 -17.34 -14.59
N GLU A 491 -33.61 -17.86 -15.27
CA GLU A 491 -34.51 -17.05 -16.10
C GLU A 491 -35.72 -16.54 -15.31
N THR A 492 -36.07 -17.21 -14.21
CA THR A 492 -37.22 -16.86 -13.39
C THR A 492 -36.83 -16.50 -11.96
N PHE A 493 -37.67 -15.68 -11.32
CA PHE A 493 -37.47 -15.26 -9.93
C PHE A 493 -37.49 -16.47 -8.97
N ASP A 494 -38.37 -17.44 -9.20
CA ASP A 494 -38.50 -18.64 -8.36
C ASP A 494 -37.24 -19.51 -8.37
N GLU A 495 -36.48 -19.52 -9.48
CA GLU A 495 -35.19 -20.22 -9.57
C GLU A 495 -34.06 -19.52 -8.80
N MET A 496 -34.22 -18.23 -8.45
CA MET A 496 -33.22 -17.44 -7.72
C MET A 496 -33.38 -17.47 -6.20
N VAL A 497 -34.54 -17.92 -5.69
CA VAL A 497 -34.81 -17.95 -4.25
C VAL A 497 -34.50 -19.35 -3.70
N PRO A 498 -33.62 -19.47 -2.69
CA PRO A 498 -33.34 -20.77 -2.08
C PRO A 498 -34.59 -21.35 -1.38
N GLY A 499 -35.13 -22.49 -1.85
CA GLY A 499 -36.24 -23.21 -1.17
C GLY A 499 -36.65 -24.60 -1.73
N ALA A 500 -36.46 -25.64 -0.90
CA ALA A 500 -36.98 -27.04 -0.95
C ALA A 500 -36.35 -28.12 -1.86
N GLY A 501 -35.38 -27.81 -2.72
CA GLY A 501 -34.64 -28.82 -3.49
C GLY A 501 -33.16 -28.45 -3.57
N GLY A 502 -32.30 -29.23 -2.92
CA GLY A 502 -30.87 -28.94 -2.82
C GLY A 502 -30.20 -28.83 -4.18
N VAL A 503 -29.82 -27.62 -4.57
CA VAL A 503 -28.80 -27.39 -5.58
C VAL A 503 -27.53 -27.00 -4.82
N ALA A 504 -26.55 -27.90 -4.82
CA ALA A 504 -25.25 -27.63 -4.25
C ALA A 504 -24.60 -26.48 -5.04
N ALA A 505 -24.24 -25.40 -4.36
CA ALA A 505 -23.40 -24.37 -4.94
C ALA A 505 -22.09 -25.01 -5.46
N PRO A 506 -21.62 -24.67 -6.67
CA PRO A 506 -20.30 -25.09 -7.11
C PRO A 506 -19.27 -24.56 -6.10
N SER A 507 -18.38 -25.43 -5.63
CA SER A 507 -17.32 -25.07 -4.69
C SER A 507 -16.39 -24.06 -5.35
N ILE A 508 -16.58 -22.77 -5.04
CA ILE A 508 -15.56 -21.76 -5.27
C ILE A 508 -14.40 -22.12 -4.33
N PRO A 509 -13.14 -22.18 -4.78
CA PRO A 509 -12.02 -22.42 -3.89
C PRO A 509 -12.06 -21.35 -2.80
N ALA A 510 -12.13 -21.78 -1.54
CA ALA A 510 -12.07 -20.91 -0.39
C ALA A 510 -10.69 -20.26 -0.34
N TYR A 511 -10.48 -19.21 -1.13
CA TYR A 511 -9.46 -18.22 -0.83
C TYR A 511 -9.98 -17.51 0.42
N GLY A 512 -9.32 -17.72 1.55
CA GLY A 512 -9.75 -17.24 2.87
C GLY A 512 -10.16 -15.77 2.87
N VAL A 513 -11.46 -15.52 2.69
CA VAL A 513 -12.10 -14.23 2.94
C VAL A 513 -12.43 -14.21 4.42
N TYR A 514 -11.43 -13.90 5.25
CA TYR A 514 -11.67 -13.55 6.64
C TYR A 514 -12.35 -12.18 6.69
N GLN A 515 -13.66 -12.15 6.55
CA GLN A 515 -14.48 -11.09 7.15
C GLN A 515 -14.51 -11.35 8.66
N ARG A 516 -13.48 -10.95 9.41
CA ARG A 516 -13.66 -10.74 10.85
C ARG A 516 -14.53 -9.49 11.01
N VAL A 517 -15.82 -9.73 11.19
CA VAL A 517 -16.84 -8.73 11.46
C VAL A 517 -16.44 -7.98 12.74
N ALA A 518 -16.14 -6.68 12.64
CA ALA A 518 -15.87 -5.82 13.79
C ALA A 518 -17.14 -5.46 14.61
N SER A 519 -18.30 -6.01 14.25
CA SER A 519 -19.55 -5.84 15.01
C SER A 519 -20.13 -7.20 15.37
N GLY A 520 -20.32 -7.49 16.66
CA GLY A 520 -20.88 -8.74 17.20
C GLY A 520 -22.36 -9.01 16.87
N ARG A 521 -22.82 -8.71 15.65
CA ARG A 521 -24.11 -9.15 15.11
C ARG A 521 -23.83 -10.13 13.98
N ALA A 522 -24.22 -11.40 14.18
CA ALA A 522 -24.29 -12.37 13.09
C ALA A 522 -25.15 -11.76 11.96
N PRO A 523 -24.70 -11.79 10.70
CA PRO A 523 -25.58 -11.41 9.60
C PRO A 523 -26.82 -12.31 9.66
N ARG A 524 -28.01 -11.70 9.58
CA ARG A 524 -29.26 -12.43 9.35
C ARG A 524 -29.06 -13.27 8.08
N GLU A 525 -29.50 -14.53 8.08
CA GLU A 525 -29.32 -15.48 6.98
C GLU A 525 -29.53 -14.80 5.61
N CYS A 526 -28.50 -14.83 4.76
CA CYS A 526 -28.60 -14.30 3.40
C CYS A 526 -29.70 -15.06 2.66
N ARG A 527 -30.74 -14.34 2.21
CA ARG A 527 -31.92 -14.93 1.55
C ARG A 527 -31.73 -15.15 0.04
N PHE A 528 -30.56 -14.81 -0.49
CA PHE A 528 -30.18 -14.98 -1.89
C PHE A 528 -29.02 -15.96 -2.02
N PRO A 529 -28.87 -16.66 -3.15
CA PRO A 529 -27.68 -17.45 -3.43
C PRO A 529 -26.45 -16.56 -3.51
N GLU A 530 -25.32 -17.05 -2.99
CA GLU A 530 -24.03 -16.37 -3.13
C GLU A 530 -23.46 -16.66 -4.53
N VAL A 531 -23.79 -15.78 -5.49
CA VAL A 531 -23.36 -15.88 -6.88
C VAL A 531 -22.76 -14.56 -7.36
N PRO A 532 -21.70 -14.57 -8.19
CA PRO A 532 -20.98 -13.34 -8.56
C PRO A 532 -21.83 -12.28 -9.28
N TRP A 533 -22.90 -12.70 -9.96
CA TRP A 533 -23.80 -11.85 -10.74
C TRP A 533 -24.93 -11.18 -9.95
N LEU A 534 -25.00 -11.44 -8.64
CA LEU A 534 -26.02 -10.92 -7.75
C LEU A 534 -25.40 -10.47 -6.43
N ARG A 535 -25.65 -9.22 -6.03
CA ARG A 535 -25.18 -8.67 -4.76
C ARG A 535 -26.33 -8.40 -3.81
N SER A 536 -26.48 -9.26 -2.81
CA SER A 536 -27.48 -9.13 -1.75
C SER A 536 -27.21 -7.89 -0.89
N LEU A 537 -28.25 -7.07 -0.66
CA LEU A 537 -28.20 -5.90 0.23
C LEU A 537 -28.36 -6.28 1.71
N HIS A 538 -27.61 -7.29 2.15
CA HIS A 538 -27.47 -7.67 3.56
C HIS A 538 -26.60 -6.68 4.36
N ARG A 539 -25.89 -5.81 3.63
CA ARG A 539 -25.22 -4.58 4.05
C ARG A 539 -25.53 -3.49 3.03
N SER A 540 -25.37 -2.23 3.41
CA SER A 540 -25.40 -1.13 2.44
C SER A 540 -24.21 -1.25 1.49
N VAL A 541 -24.43 -0.97 0.22
CA VAL A 541 -23.40 -1.00 -0.83
C VAL A 541 -23.44 0.31 -1.61
N ALA A 542 -22.30 0.74 -2.13
CA ALA A 542 -22.22 1.95 -2.93
C ALA A 542 -21.58 1.69 -4.29
N GLN A 543 -22.04 2.38 -5.33
CA GLN A 543 -21.30 2.50 -6.59
C GLN A 543 -20.64 3.88 -6.64
N MET A 544 -19.31 3.90 -6.70
CA MET A 544 -18.52 5.11 -6.86
C MET A 544 -18.37 5.42 -8.36
N ILE A 545 -18.73 6.64 -8.76
CA ILE A 545 -18.86 7.09 -10.16
C ILE A 545 -18.18 8.46 -10.29
N PRO A 546 -17.21 8.64 -11.21
CA PRO A 546 -16.64 9.95 -11.46
C PRO A 546 -17.70 10.87 -12.08
N ALA A 547 -17.75 12.12 -11.63
CA ALA A 547 -18.84 13.01 -11.94
C ALA A 547 -18.38 14.46 -12.09
N GLN A 548 -19.10 15.21 -12.93
CA GLN A 548 -18.86 16.63 -13.17
C GLN A 548 -19.82 17.49 -12.33
N ALA A 549 -19.40 18.69 -11.97
CA ALA A 549 -20.27 19.71 -11.38
C ALA A 549 -21.52 19.95 -12.24
N GLY A 550 -22.67 20.15 -11.58
CA GLY A 550 -23.96 20.39 -12.24
C GLY A 550 -24.99 19.27 -12.02
N PRO A 551 -26.04 19.20 -12.86
CA PRO A 551 -27.13 18.26 -12.70
C PRO A 551 -26.69 16.79 -12.74
N ILE A 552 -27.16 16.00 -11.78
CA ILE A 552 -26.91 14.56 -11.74
C ILE A 552 -27.90 13.85 -12.68
N PRO A 553 -27.44 13.06 -13.67
CA PRO A 553 -28.31 12.34 -14.57
C PRO A 553 -29.05 11.21 -13.83
N GLU A 554 -30.15 10.79 -14.41
CA GLU A 554 -30.90 9.62 -13.91
C GLU A 554 -30.00 8.38 -13.89
N LEU A 555 -29.91 7.70 -12.75
CA LEU A 555 -29.20 6.42 -12.64
C LEU A 555 -30.21 5.28 -12.74
N ARG A 556 -29.96 4.32 -13.63
CA ARG A 556 -30.78 3.13 -13.83
C ARG A 556 -30.04 1.87 -13.43
N PHE A 557 -30.70 0.92 -12.80
CA PHE A 557 -30.12 -0.37 -12.43
C PHE A 557 -31.19 -1.48 -12.41
N ALA A 558 -30.76 -2.73 -12.23
CA ALA A 558 -31.67 -3.85 -12.03
C ALA A 558 -31.50 -4.49 -10.65
N ALA A 559 -32.61 -4.94 -10.08
CA ALA A 559 -32.65 -5.61 -8.79
C ALA A 559 -33.63 -6.80 -8.81
N THR A 560 -33.26 -7.86 -8.11
CA THR A 560 -34.13 -8.99 -7.78
C THR A 560 -34.67 -8.79 -6.37
N VAL A 561 -35.99 -8.91 -6.19
CA VAL A 561 -36.66 -8.50 -4.95
C VAL A 561 -37.56 -9.63 -4.43
N LEU A 562 -37.40 -10.01 -3.17
CA LEU A 562 -38.10 -11.16 -2.59
C LEU A 562 -39.57 -10.92 -2.30
N GLU A 563 -39.90 -9.71 -1.87
CA GLU A 563 -41.22 -9.27 -1.46
C GLU A 563 -41.35 -7.76 -1.71
N ASN A 564 -42.56 -7.28 -1.96
CA ASN A 564 -42.80 -5.85 -2.18
C ASN A 564 -42.18 -5.04 -1.03
N THR A 565 -41.31 -4.10 -1.37
CA THR A 565 -40.51 -3.36 -0.39
C THR A 565 -40.15 -1.98 -0.93
N VAL A 566 -39.49 -1.17 -0.12
CA VAL A 566 -38.95 0.13 -0.54
C VAL A 566 -37.43 0.06 -0.44
N LEU A 567 -36.76 0.39 -1.53
CA LEU A 567 -35.33 0.62 -1.55
C LEU A 567 -35.06 2.09 -1.25
N GLU A 568 -34.19 2.35 -0.29
CA GLU A 568 -33.67 3.69 -0.06
C GLU A 568 -32.30 3.80 -0.73
N VAL A 569 -32.16 4.82 -1.58
CA VAL A 569 -30.92 5.15 -2.26
C VAL A 569 -30.50 6.56 -1.84
N GLU A 570 -29.26 6.70 -1.39
CA GLU A 570 -28.67 8.00 -1.07
C GLU A 570 -27.64 8.37 -2.14
N LEU A 571 -27.72 9.59 -2.64
CA LEU A 571 -26.68 10.18 -3.46
C LEU A 571 -25.74 10.93 -2.52
N ARG A 572 -24.49 10.47 -2.44
CA ARG A 572 -23.49 11.05 -1.54
C ARG A 572 -22.25 11.51 -2.30
N ILE A 573 -21.50 12.42 -1.68
CA ILE A 573 -20.15 12.83 -2.08
C ILE A 573 -19.24 12.80 -0.86
N SER A 574 -17.93 12.91 -1.10
CA SER A 574 -16.96 13.18 -0.04
C SER A 574 -16.97 14.66 0.34
N PHE A 575 -16.84 14.97 1.62
CA PHE A 575 -16.72 16.34 2.13
C PHE A 575 -15.50 17.05 1.54
N GLN A 576 -14.36 16.35 1.47
CA GLN A 576 -13.20 16.76 0.67
C GLN A 576 -13.16 15.95 -0.63
N PRO A 577 -13.13 16.58 -1.81
CA PRO A 577 -13.16 15.86 -3.09
C PRO A 577 -12.00 14.88 -3.33
N GLU A 578 -10.87 15.08 -2.67
CA GLU A 578 -9.69 14.19 -2.76
C GLU A 578 -9.77 12.96 -1.82
N ASN A 579 -10.75 12.96 -0.90
CA ASN A 579 -11.05 11.81 -0.05
C ASN A 579 -12.09 10.91 -0.73
N TYR A 580 -12.19 9.66 -0.27
CA TYR A 580 -13.11 8.68 -0.85
C TYR A 580 -14.13 8.11 0.16
N THR A 581 -14.43 8.92 1.17
CA THR A 581 -15.43 8.61 2.20
C THR A 581 -16.76 9.26 1.80
N PRO A 582 -17.85 8.51 1.57
CA PRO A 582 -19.15 9.09 1.21
C PRO A 582 -19.89 9.64 2.45
N ASP A 583 -19.42 10.77 2.97
CA ASP A 583 -19.87 11.38 4.24
C ASP A 583 -20.84 12.56 4.07
N THR A 584 -21.07 13.04 2.85
CA THR A 584 -22.02 14.13 2.58
C THR A 584 -23.19 13.64 1.74
N VAL A 585 -24.40 13.62 2.32
CA VAL A 585 -25.64 13.25 1.62
C VAL A 585 -26.20 14.44 0.86
N LEU A 586 -26.40 14.28 -0.46
CA LEU A 586 -27.03 15.28 -1.32
C LEU A 586 -28.56 15.10 -1.34
N GLU A 587 -29.02 13.87 -1.52
CA GLU A 587 -30.46 13.53 -1.53
C GLU A 587 -30.67 12.06 -1.13
N THR A 588 -31.75 11.80 -0.40
CA THR A 588 -32.24 10.45 -0.07
C THR A 588 -33.52 10.18 -0.85
N ILE A 589 -33.55 9.09 -1.62
CA ILE A 589 -34.60 8.75 -2.56
C ILE A 589 -35.21 7.40 -2.17
N GLN A 590 -36.53 7.34 -2.04
CA GLN A 590 -37.25 6.12 -1.73
C GLN A 590 -37.96 5.57 -2.98
N ILE A 591 -37.64 4.33 -3.32
CA ILE A 591 -38.09 3.68 -4.56
C ILE A 591 -38.89 2.42 -4.19
N PRO A 592 -40.22 2.39 -4.45
CA PRO A 592 -41.00 1.17 -4.25
C PRO A 592 -40.61 0.13 -5.30
N LEU A 593 -40.37 -1.11 -4.85
CA LEU A 593 -40.05 -2.24 -5.70
C LEU A 593 -41.04 -3.38 -5.47
N GLU A 594 -41.42 -4.04 -6.57
CA GLU A 594 -42.30 -5.20 -6.54
C GLU A 594 -41.50 -6.50 -6.41
N ALA A 595 -42.10 -7.53 -5.82
CA ALA A 595 -41.50 -8.86 -5.77
C ALA A 595 -41.22 -9.37 -7.21
N GLY A 596 -40.06 -9.97 -7.43
CA GLY A 596 -39.58 -10.40 -8.73
C GLY A 596 -38.40 -9.58 -9.26
N LEU A 597 -38.18 -9.67 -10.57
CA LEU A 597 -37.10 -8.96 -11.26
C LEU A 597 -37.57 -7.56 -11.68
N ASN A 598 -36.96 -6.54 -11.08
CA ASN A 598 -37.14 -5.14 -11.43
C ASN A 598 -35.99 -4.77 -12.39
N LYS A 599 -36.25 -4.75 -13.70
CA LYS A 599 -35.20 -4.64 -14.74
C LYS A 599 -34.64 -3.24 -14.96
N ASP A 600 -35.39 -2.21 -14.57
CA ASP A 600 -35.14 -0.82 -14.97
C ASP A 600 -35.59 0.15 -13.87
N VAL A 601 -34.93 0.03 -12.71
CA VAL A 601 -35.18 0.88 -11.55
C VAL A 601 -34.45 2.19 -11.74
N ALA A 602 -35.16 3.32 -11.66
CA ALA A 602 -34.60 4.65 -11.90
C ALA A 602 -34.48 5.46 -10.60
N VAL A 603 -33.28 5.97 -10.34
CA VAL A 603 -32.95 6.97 -9.33
C VAL A 603 -33.00 8.34 -10.01
N ARG A 604 -33.99 9.15 -9.65
CA ARG A 604 -34.18 10.51 -10.18
C ARG A 604 -33.98 11.52 -9.06
N THR A 605 -33.26 12.59 -9.36
CA THR A 605 -32.86 13.60 -8.40
C THR A 605 -32.95 14.98 -9.05
N ASN A 606 -33.19 16.01 -8.24
CA ASN A 606 -32.98 17.40 -8.64
C ASN A 606 -31.73 18.01 -7.97
N ALA A 607 -30.96 17.19 -7.24
CA ALA A 607 -29.70 17.61 -6.65
C ALA A 607 -28.66 17.86 -7.75
N GLU A 608 -27.76 18.78 -7.45
CA GLU A 608 -26.65 19.14 -8.32
C GLU A 608 -25.34 18.90 -7.57
N LEU A 609 -24.32 18.48 -8.32
CA LEU A 609 -22.97 18.35 -7.81
C LEU A 609 -22.30 19.73 -7.73
N PRO A 610 -21.73 20.10 -6.57
CA PRO A 610 -21.13 21.42 -6.38
C PRO A 610 -19.78 21.58 -7.09
N THR A 611 -19.08 20.48 -7.34
CA THR A 611 -17.75 20.43 -7.96
C THR A 611 -17.57 19.09 -8.66
N ASP A 612 -16.58 18.99 -9.53
CA ASP A 612 -16.10 17.71 -10.05
C ASP A 612 -15.58 16.87 -8.89
N CYS A 613 -16.10 15.64 -8.74
CA CYS A 613 -15.72 14.69 -7.69
C CYS A 613 -16.25 13.29 -8.01
N TYR A 614 -16.08 12.35 -7.08
CA TYR A 614 -16.79 11.08 -7.11
C TYR A 614 -18.19 11.22 -6.48
N LEU A 615 -19.20 10.81 -7.24
CA LEU A 615 -20.57 10.58 -6.78
C LEU A 615 -20.70 9.14 -6.29
N TYR A 616 -21.39 8.95 -5.18
CA TYR A 616 -21.69 7.64 -4.62
C TYR A 616 -23.19 7.41 -4.67
N ALA A 617 -23.61 6.39 -5.41
CA ALA A 617 -24.97 5.86 -5.31
C ALA A 617 -24.98 4.78 -4.22
N VAL A 618 -25.42 5.15 -3.03
CA VAL A 618 -25.49 4.28 -1.85
C VAL A 618 -26.85 3.59 -1.80
N PHE A 619 -26.87 2.28 -1.92
CA PHE A 619 -28.05 1.43 -1.79
C PHE A 619 -28.11 0.90 -0.37
N ASN A 620 -29.09 1.37 0.41
CA ASN A 620 -29.19 1.03 1.82
C ASN A 620 -29.62 -0.43 2.05
N ILE A 621 -29.17 -0.98 3.17
CA ILE A 621 -29.44 -2.35 3.59
C ILE A 621 -30.93 -2.72 3.47
N ASN A 622 -31.22 -3.77 2.72
CA ASN A 622 -32.54 -4.36 2.59
C ASN A 622 -32.40 -5.84 2.21
N ASN A 623 -32.58 -6.73 3.18
CA ASN A 623 -32.40 -8.19 3.01
C ASN A 623 -33.37 -8.84 2.01
N ALA A 624 -34.37 -8.11 1.50
CA ALA A 624 -35.25 -8.56 0.44
C ALA A 624 -34.75 -8.18 -0.97
N ILE A 625 -33.64 -7.46 -1.10
CA ILE A 625 -33.14 -6.93 -2.38
C ILE A 625 -31.75 -7.47 -2.67
N ALA A 626 -31.53 -7.83 -3.93
CA ALA A 626 -30.18 -8.03 -4.45
C ALA A 626 -30.00 -7.32 -5.80
N LEU A 627 -28.91 -6.57 -5.92
CA LEU A 627 -28.55 -5.81 -7.12
C LEU A 627 -27.87 -6.70 -8.15
N ARG A 628 -28.10 -6.43 -9.44
CA ARG A 628 -27.31 -7.05 -10.51
C ARG A 628 -25.92 -6.44 -10.56
N THR A 629 -24.92 -7.28 -10.76
CA THR A 629 -23.51 -6.86 -10.88
C THR A 629 -22.96 -7.20 -12.27
N ARG A 630 -21.77 -6.72 -12.59
CA ARG A 630 -21.01 -7.03 -13.81
C ARG A 630 -19.60 -7.53 -13.47
N PRO A 631 -19.08 -8.54 -14.17
CA PRO A 631 -17.75 -9.09 -13.88
C PRO A 631 -16.63 -8.10 -14.17
N GLU A 632 -16.84 -7.19 -15.12
CA GLU A 632 -15.86 -6.22 -15.56
C GLU A 632 -15.47 -5.27 -14.42
N ARG A 633 -14.17 -5.01 -14.34
CA ARG A 633 -13.58 -4.02 -13.46
C ARG A 633 -12.98 -2.93 -14.33
N VAL A 634 -13.15 -1.68 -13.93
CA VAL A 634 -12.83 -0.53 -14.77
C VAL A 634 -12.06 0.48 -13.94
N THR A 635 -10.93 0.94 -14.46
CA THR A 635 -10.12 2.01 -13.88
C THR A 635 -10.99 3.21 -13.52
N GLY A 636 -10.89 3.70 -12.28
CA GLY A 636 -11.68 4.83 -11.82
C GLY A 636 -13.09 4.50 -11.30
N LEU A 637 -13.55 3.25 -11.35
CA LEU A 637 -14.85 2.82 -10.82
C LEU A 637 -14.70 1.74 -9.75
N PHE A 638 -15.47 1.84 -8.67
CA PHE A 638 -15.51 0.82 -7.62
C PHE A 638 -16.92 0.61 -7.08
N SER A 639 -17.24 -0.65 -6.78
CA SER A 639 -18.31 -0.96 -5.84
C SER A 639 -17.73 -1.07 -4.42
N LEU A 640 -18.42 -0.48 -3.46
CA LEU A 640 -18.00 -0.42 -2.06
C LEU A 640 -19.07 -1.05 -1.17
N GLU A 641 -18.66 -1.53 0.00
CA GLU A 641 -19.54 -2.06 1.04
C GLU A 641 -19.35 -1.29 2.33
N TYR A 642 -20.44 -1.04 3.05
CA TYR A 642 -20.38 -0.56 4.42
C TYR A 642 -19.83 -1.68 5.33
N THR A 643 -18.67 -1.44 5.92
CA THR A 643 -17.99 -2.42 6.79
C THR A 643 -18.02 -2.07 8.27
N GLY A 644 -18.29 -0.80 8.60
CA GLY A 644 -18.44 -0.31 9.96
C GLY A 644 -18.35 1.21 9.99
N GLU A 645 -18.32 1.76 11.20
CA GLU A 645 -18.11 3.18 11.47
C GLU A 645 -17.01 3.32 12.51
N GLN A 646 -16.27 4.42 12.43
CA GLN A 646 -15.30 4.80 13.43
C GLN A 646 -15.84 6.01 14.18
N GLU A 647 -15.99 5.88 15.49
CA GLU A 647 -16.41 6.96 16.39
C GLU A 647 -15.29 7.23 17.40
N PRO A 648 -14.43 8.23 17.14
CA PRO A 648 -13.44 8.66 18.12
C PRO A 648 -14.11 9.22 19.38
N PRO A 649 -13.51 9.06 20.57
CA PRO A 649 -13.90 9.77 21.78
C PRO A 649 -14.15 11.27 21.56
N LEU A 650 -15.34 11.72 21.97
CA LEU A 650 -15.84 13.10 21.80
C LEU A 650 -14.86 14.17 22.31
N GLU A 651 -14.11 13.86 23.36
CA GLU A 651 -13.10 14.72 23.97
C GLU A 651 -11.91 15.07 23.06
N TRP A 652 -11.72 14.32 21.98
CA TRP A 652 -10.65 14.55 21.02
C TRP A 652 -11.04 15.47 19.86
N GLY A 653 -12.32 15.85 19.76
CA GLY A 653 -12.80 16.77 18.72
C GLY A 653 -12.68 16.23 17.29
N ILE A 654 -12.53 14.92 17.13
CA ILE A 654 -12.44 14.24 15.82
C ILE A 654 -13.82 13.71 15.47
N GLU A 655 -14.34 14.10 14.31
CA GLU A 655 -15.61 13.58 13.81
C GLU A 655 -15.49 12.11 13.39
N GLY A 656 -16.47 11.31 13.81
CA GLY A 656 -16.63 9.96 13.31
C GLY A 656 -16.95 9.91 11.83
N PHE A 657 -16.72 8.75 11.21
CA PHE A 657 -17.08 8.52 9.82
C PHE A 657 -17.29 7.03 9.52
N GLU A 658 -18.10 6.78 8.49
CA GLU A 658 -18.38 5.44 8.01
C GLU A 658 -17.20 4.89 7.18
N ILE A 659 -16.91 3.60 7.34
CA ILE A 659 -15.88 2.88 6.60
C ILE A 659 -16.52 2.07 5.49
N TRP A 660 -16.19 2.44 4.26
CA TRP A 660 -16.63 1.81 3.04
C TRP A 660 -15.42 1.15 2.39
N THR A 661 -15.50 -0.13 1.99
CA THR A 661 -14.37 -0.81 1.35
C THR A 661 -14.79 -1.59 0.12
N PRO A 662 -13.96 -1.66 -0.93
CA PRO A 662 -14.19 -2.60 -2.01
C PRO A 662 -13.99 -4.04 -1.52
N GLU A 663 -14.69 -4.96 -2.15
CA GLU A 663 -14.47 -6.39 -1.92
C GLU A 663 -13.15 -6.82 -2.59
N ARG A 664 -12.39 -7.70 -1.93
CA ARG A 664 -11.10 -8.19 -2.45
C ARG A 664 -11.33 -9.10 -3.66
N ARG A 665 -10.40 -9.07 -4.62
CA ARG A 665 -10.40 -9.97 -5.78
C ARG A 665 -10.40 -11.45 -5.34
N PRO A 666 -11.11 -12.34 -6.07
CA PRO A 666 -11.74 -12.12 -7.37
C PRO A 666 -13.10 -11.40 -7.37
N GLY A 667 -13.65 -11.05 -6.19
CA GLY A 667 -14.87 -10.24 -6.06
C GLY A 667 -14.65 -8.76 -6.45
N GLY A 668 -15.48 -7.87 -5.90
CA GLY A 668 -15.39 -6.43 -6.19
C GLY A 668 -15.99 -6.04 -7.54
N HIS A 669 -16.99 -6.80 -7.98
CA HIS A 669 -17.73 -6.57 -9.21
C HIS A 669 -18.52 -5.26 -9.17
N LEU A 670 -18.57 -4.55 -10.30
CA LEU A 670 -19.33 -3.30 -10.40
C LEU A 670 -20.83 -3.59 -10.30
N ILE A 671 -21.59 -2.66 -9.73
CA ILE A 671 -23.06 -2.69 -9.85
C ILE A 671 -23.40 -2.45 -11.33
N ALA A 672 -24.37 -3.18 -11.87
CA ALA A 672 -24.82 -2.97 -13.24
C ALA A 672 -25.73 -1.73 -13.28
N PHE A 673 -25.23 -0.61 -13.80
CA PHE A 673 -25.96 0.66 -13.86
C PHE A 673 -25.85 1.36 -15.23
N GLU A 674 -26.79 2.24 -15.54
CA GLU A 674 -26.77 3.11 -16.71
C GLU A 674 -27.03 4.55 -16.24
N LEU A 675 -26.41 5.54 -16.89
CA LEU A 675 -26.72 6.95 -16.66
C LEU A 675 -27.56 7.47 -17.83
N GLY A 676 -28.62 8.20 -17.52
CA GLY A 676 -29.63 8.69 -18.47
C GLY A 676 -29.13 9.80 -19.41
N ASP A 677 -27.89 10.26 -19.24
CA ASP A 677 -27.22 11.18 -20.15
C ASP A 677 -25.92 10.54 -20.70
N PRO A 678 -25.92 10.11 -21.98
CA PRO A 678 -24.77 9.59 -22.70
C PRO A 678 -23.51 10.46 -22.67
N GLU A 679 -23.67 11.77 -22.50
CA GLU A 679 -22.59 12.76 -22.50
C GLU A 679 -22.21 13.19 -21.07
N TYR A 680 -22.73 12.52 -20.03
CA TYR A 680 -22.38 12.83 -18.66
C TYR A 680 -20.88 12.65 -18.39
N TYR A 681 -20.23 13.75 -17.98
CA TYR A 681 -18.79 13.86 -17.77
C TYR A 681 -17.96 13.30 -18.94
N PRO A 682 -18.06 13.90 -20.14
CA PRO A 682 -17.50 13.32 -21.38
C PRO A 682 -15.96 13.30 -21.37
N GLY A 683 -15.34 14.11 -20.51
CA GLY A 683 -13.89 14.15 -20.29
C GLY A 683 -13.35 13.11 -19.32
N ALA A 684 -14.21 12.36 -18.60
CA ALA A 684 -13.81 11.47 -17.50
C ALA A 684 -12.66 10.55 -17.89
N PHE A 685 -12.77 9.90 -19.05
CA PHE A 685 -11.80 8.90 -19.54
C PHE A 685 -11.08 9.32 -20.81
N SER A 686 -10.98 10.63 -21.03
CA SER A 686 -10.49 11.21 -22.27
C SER A 686 -8.96 11.01 -22.45
N PRO A 687 -8.45 11.01 -23.70
CA PRO A 687 -7.02 11.00 -23.99
C PRO A 687 -6.23 12.09 -23.28
N GLU A 688 -6.83 13.26 -23.06
CA GLU A 688 -6.25 14.43 -22.41
C GLU A 688 -5.76 14.14 -20.98
N ASN A 689 -6.34 13.14 -20.32
CA ASN A 689 -5.86 12.71 -19.00
C ASN A 689 -4.43 12.15 -19.03
N THR A 690 -3.94 11.70 -20.19
CA THR A 690 -2.60 11.10 -20.32
C THR A 690 -1.47 12.12 -20.39
N ILE A 691 -1.77 13.42 -20.40
CA ILE A 691 -0.75 14.48 -20.50
C ILE A 691 -0.93 15.58 -19.45
N ASN A 692 -1.84 15.38 -18.50
CA ASN A 692 -2.14 16.39 -17.49
C ASN A 692 -1.18 16.35 -16.28
N GLY A 693 -0.19 15.45 -16.26
CA GLY A 693 0.83 15.41 -15.21
C GLY A 693 0.48 14.64 -13.94
N PHE A 694 -0.73 14.05 -13.85
CA PHE A 694 -1.05 13.05 -12.83
C PHE A 694 -0.78 11.63 -13.36
N GLN A 695 -0.40 10.71 -12.48
CA GLN A 695 0.06 9.36 -12.86
C GLN A 695 -0.84 8.23 -12.37
N ARG A 696 -2.01 8.58 -11.86
CA ARG A 696 -3.03 7.68 -11.28
C ARG A 696 -4.29 8.48 -10.96
N PRO A 697 -5.42 7.83 -10.63
CA PRO A 697 -6.63 8.52 -10.20
C PRO A 697 -6.40 9.37 -8.95
N SER A 698 -7.13 10.49 -8.86
CA SER A 698 -7.13 11.44 -7.75
C SER A 698 -8.58 11.92 -7.50
N ALA A 699 -8.88 13.22 -7.59
CA ALA A 699 -10.26 13.75 -7.54
C ALA A 699 -11.13 13.28 -8.73
N GLY A 700 -10.50 12.70 -9.75
CA GLY A 700 -11.14 12.03 -10.87
C GLY A 700 -10.32 10.81 -11.33
N PRO A 701 -10.80 10.09 -12.36
CA PRO A 701 -10.22 8.81 -12.75
C PRO A 701 -8.85 8.92 -13.42
N ASN A 702 -8.47 10.10 -13.91
CA ASN A 702 -7.16 10.40 -14.49
C ASN A 702 -6.60 9.29 -15.38
N ALA A 703 -7.34 8.90 -16.41
CA ALA A 703 -6.92 7.86 -17.32
C ALA A 703 -7.57 8.10 -18.68
N TRP A 704 -6.85 7.78 -19.75
CA TRP A 704 -7.54 7.34 -20.96
C TRP A 704 -7.99 5.90 -20.73
N VAL A 705 -9.30 5.65 -20.76
CA VAL A 705 -9.88 4.30 -20.65
C VAL A 705 -10.64 3.99 -21.92
N VAL A 706 -10.36 2.81 -22.48
CA VAL A 706 -10.89 2.33 -23.74
C VAL A 706 -12.35 1.86 -23.59
N ALA A 707 -13.16 2.01 -24.64
CA ALA A 707 -14.51 1.44 -24.64
C ALA A 707 -14.46 -0.10 -24.56
N VAL A 708 -15.35 -0.71 -23.79
CA VAL A 708 -15.32 -2.15 -23.47
C VAL A 708 -15.29 -3.03 -24.73
N GLU A 709 -15.91 -2.57 -25.82
CA GLU A 709 -16.08 -3.31 -27.07
C GLU A 709 -14.96 -3.08 -28.10
N ASP A 710 -13.97 -2.21 -27.83
CA ASP A 710 -12.89 -1.91 -28.77
C ASP A 710 -11.78 -2.99 -28.72
N PRO A 711 -11.62 -3.81 -29.78
CA PRO A 711 -10.67 -4.92 -29.78
C PRO A 711 -9.24 -4.51 -30.12
N GLU A 712 -9.02 -3.31 -30.67
CA GLU A 712 -7.70 -2.83 -31.09
C GLU A 712 -7.49 -1.34 -30.72
N PRO A 713 -7.46 -1.02 -29.42
CA PRO A 713 -7.35 0.35 -28.96
C PRO A 713 -6.04 1.02 -29.35
N VAL A 714 -6.15 2.27 -29.80
CA VAL A 714 -5.00 3.12 -30.16
C VAL A 714 -5.15 4.51 -29.57
N LEU A 715 -4.13 4.96 -28.85
CA LEU A 715 -3.91 6.35 -28.46
C LEU A 715 -2.94 7.00 -29.45
N ILE A 716 -3.28 8.19 -29.94
CA ILE A 716 -2.52 8.89 -30.99
C ILE A 716 -2.13 10.27 -30.47
N LEU A 717 -0.82 10.53 -30.48
CA LEU A 717 -0.24 11.85 -30.26
C LEU A 717 0.14 12.42 -31.64
N LYS A 718 -0.39 13.60 -31.99
CA LYS A 718 -0.06 14.26 -33.25
C LYS A 718 0.42 15.69 -33.01
N TRP A 719 1.57 16.03 -33.57
CA TRP A 719 2.11 17.38 -33.58
C TRP A 719 1.92 18.02 -34.96
N ASP A 720 1.82 19.35 -35.01
CA ASP A 720 1.74 20.08 -36.27
C ASP A 720 3.06 19.95 -37.06
N GLU A 721 4.18 20.05 -36.35
CA GLU A 721 5.53 19.90 -36.89
C GLU A 721 6.24 18.64 -36.34
N PRO A 722 7.14 18.00 -37.11
CA PRO A 722 7.93 16.87 -36.63
C PRO A 722 8.75 17.21 -35.39
N GLN A 723 8.62 16.37 -34.37
CA GLN A 723 9.35 16.44 -33.12
C GLN A 723 10.60 15.56 -33.17
N THR A 724 11.63 15.96 -32.43
CA THR A 724 12.81 15.12 -32.17
C THR A 724 12.62 14.42 -30.83
N ILE A 725 12.40 13.11 -30.86
CA ILE A 725 12.06 12.30 -29.70
C ILE A 725 13.23 11.39 -29.34
N ARG A 726 13.63 11.38 -28.08
CA ARG A 726 14.69 10.52 -27.56
C ARG A 726 14.21 9.62 -26.44
N THR A 727 13.28 10.08 -25.63
CA THR A 727 12.73 9.31 -24.51
C THR A 727 11.22 9.25 -24.61
N LEU A 728 10.66 8.06 -24.40
CA LEU A 728 9.23 7.81 -24.24
C LEU A 728 9.00 7.11 -22.91
N GLU A 729 8.03 7.59 -22.14
CA GLU A 729 7.54 6.96 -20.93
C GLU A 729 6.02 6.77 -20.98
N LEU A 730 5.56 5.61 -20.54
CA LEU A 730 4.15 5.24 -20.41
C LEU A 730 3.87 4.80 -18.97
N VAL A 731 2.72 5.21 -18.43
CA VAL A 731 2.26 4.77 -17.11
C VAL A 731 0.95 4.00 -17.26
N PHE A 732 0.92 2.78 -16.73
CA PHE A 732 -0.21 1.85 -16.82
C PHE A 732 -0.90 1.65 -15.48
N ASP A 733 -2.12 1.13 -15.52
CA ASP A 733 -2.89 0.82 -14.32
C ASP A 733 -2.45 -0.51 -13.70
N THR A 734 -1.67 -0.44 -12.62
CA THR A 734 -1.36 -1.59 -11.76
C THR A 734 -2.20 -1.60 -10.48
N ASP A 735 -3.43 -1.10 -10.56
CA ASP A 735 -4.42 -1.05 -9.49
C ASP A 735 -3.80 -0.56 -8.17
N TYR A 736 -3.56 0.75 -8.11
CA TYR A 736 -3.04 1.40 -6.90
C TYR A 736 -3.99 1.31 -5.69
N ASN A 737 -5.17 0.69 -5.84
CA ASN A 737 -6.10 0.43 -4.75
C ASN A 737 -5.90 -0.97 -4.14
N HIS A 738 -5.46 -1.97 -4.92
CA HIS A 738 -5.29 -3.34 -4.42
C HIS A 738 -4.13 -3.42 -3.41
N PRO A 739 -4.35 -3.91 -2.18
CA PRO A 739 -3.27 -4.14 -1.24
C PRO A 739 -2.42 -5.33 -1.69
N MET A 740 -1.10 -5.12 -1.74
CA MET A 740 -0.13 -6.09 -2.25
C MET A 740 0.69 -6.66 -1.10
N GLU A 741 0.08 -7.54 -0.29
CA GLU A 741 0.83 -8.19 0.77
C GLU A 741 1.99 -8.98 0.17
N THR A 742 3.17 -8.83 0.78
CA THR A 742 4.39 -9.42 0.25
C THR A 742 4.54 -10.90 0.58
N VAL A 743 4.00 -11.32 1.73
CA VAL A 743 4.20 -12.67 2.29
C VAL A 743 2.93 -13.19 2.98
N ILE A 744 2.83 -14.51 3.08
CA ILE A 744 1.80 -15.31 3.76
C ILE A 744 0.42 -15.24 3.10
N ARG A 745 -0.06 -14.04 2.73
CA ARG A 745 -1.31 -13.87 1.99
C ARG A 745 -1.01 -13.79 0.49
N GLY A 746 -1.56 -14.74 -0.26
CA GLY A 746 -1.42 -14.79 -1.71
C GLY A 746 -2.40 -13.89 -2.47
N HIS A 747 -2.24 -13.90 -3.79
CA HIS A 747 -3.06 -13.18 -4.77
C HIS A 747 -3.65 -14.17 -5.78
N PRO A 748 -4.92 -14.00 -6.20
CA PRO A 748 -5.54 -14.92 -7.14
C PRO A 748 -4.95 -14.78 -8.55
N GLU A 749 -4.40 -13.61 -8.88
CA GLU A 749 -3.74 -13.35 -10.15
C GLU A 749 -2.22 -13.25 -9.98
N ARG A 750 -1.48 -13.71 -10.99
CA ARG A 750 -0.02 -13.53 -11.06
C ARG A 750 0.35 -12.11 -11.48
N ASN A 751 -0.37 -11.54 -12.44
CA ASN A 751 -0.15 -10.18 -12.93
C ASN A 751 -1.37 -9.33 -12.61
N MET A 752 -1.17 -8.02 -12.46
CA MET A 752 -2.26 -7.11 -12.16
C MET A 752 -3.25 -7.05 -13.34
N PRO A 753 -4.55 -7.37 -13.15
CA PRO A 753 -5.50 -7.50 -14.27
C PRO A 753 -5.70 -6.22 -15.11
N PHE A 754 -5.48 -5.05 -14.51
CA PHE A 754 -5.62 -3.75 -15.15
C PHE A 754 -4.38 -3.34 -15.96
N CYS A 755 -3.25 -4.04 -15.80
CA CYS A 755 -2.01 -3.66 -16.45
C CYS A 755 -2.00 -4.13 -17.89
N VAL A 756 -1.60 -3.24 -18.80
CA VAL A 756 -1.31 -3.57 -20.19
C VAL A 756 -0.21 -4.63 -20.26
N LYS A 757 -0.45 -5.68 -21.05
CA LYS A 757 0.48 -6.80 -21.25
C LYS A 757 1.26 -6.67 -22.55
N HIS A 758 0.56 -6.43 -23.65
CA HIS A 758 1.18 -6.27 -24.97
C HIS A 758 0.81 -4.91 -25.55
N PHE A 759 1.82 -4.12 -25.90
CA PHE A 759 1.63 -2.87 -26.65
C PHE A 759 2.73 -2.65 -27.68
N VAL A 760 2.41 -1.84 -28.68
CA VAL A 760 3.32 -1.45 -29.76
C VAL A 760 3.27 0.06 -29.94
N VAL A 761 4.43 0.70 -30.11
CA VAL A 761 4.53 2.13 -30.42
C VAL A 761 5.02 2.32 -31.85
N LEU A 762 4.27 3.06 -32.65
CA LEU A 762 4.57 3.33 -34.07
C LEU A 762 4.77 4.83 -34.33
N ASP A 763 5.61 5.15 -35.31
CA ASP A 763 5.75 6.52 -35.84
C ASP A 763 4.76 6.83 -36.98
N SER A 764 4.82 8.06 -37.50
CA SER A 764 4.03 8.53 -38.65
C SER A 764 4.14 7.68 -39.93
N SER A 765 5.21 6.91 -40.10
CA SER A 765 5.41 6.02 -41.26
C SER A 765 4.87 4.59 -41.03
N GLY A 766 4.40 4.30 -39.82
CA GLY A 766 4.04 2.95 -39.38
C GLY A 766 5.24 2.11 -38.95
N LYS A 767 6.42 2.71 -38.80
CA LYS A 767 7.60 2.01 -38.28
C LYS A 767 7.44 1.80 -36.79
N GLN A 768 7.70 0.57 -36.35
CA GLN A 768 7.74 0.21 -34.93
C GLN A 768 8.96 0.82 -34.24
N LEU A 769 8.69 1.57 -33.18
CA LEU A 769 9.69 2.21 -32.32
C LEU A 769 9.96 1.38 -31.06
N ALA A 770 8.92 0.77 -30.49
CA ALA A 770 8.97 -0.07 -29.29
C ALA A 770 7.85 -1.11 -29.32
N GLU A 771 8.08 -2.25 -28.68
CA GLU A 771 7.09 -3.30 -28.43
C GLU A 771 7.48 -4.10 -27.20
N GLU A 772 6.51 -4.39 -26.35
CA GLU A 772 6.64 -5.31 -25.22
C GLU A 772 5.46 -6.27 -25.27
N THR A 773 5.70 -7.58 -25.14
CA THR A 773 4.67 -8.62 -25.31
C THR A 773 4.18 -9.26 -24.00
N ASP A 774 4.90 -9.02 -22.90
CA ASP A 774 4.60 -9.62 -21.59
C ASP A 774 4.89 -8.63 -20.45
N TRP A 775 4.38 -7.41 -20.61
CA TRP A 775 4.56 -6.32 -19.67
C TRP A 775 3.64 -6.47 -18.44
N TYR A 776 4.14 -6.11 -17.26
CA TYR A 776 3.36 -6.19 -16.02
C TYR A 776 3.70 -5.08 -15.00
N GLN A 777 4.63 -4.18 -15.34
CA GLN A 777 5.10 -3.12 -14.45
C GLN A 777 4.32 -1.81 -14.66
N SER A 778 4.21 -0.98 -13.63
CA SER A 778 3.42 0.27 -13.71
C SER A 778 3.96 1.29 -14.71
N ARG A 779 5.26 1.22 -15.04
CA ARG A 779 5.94 2.23 -15.84
C ARG A 779 6.84 1.61 -16.89
N TYR A 780 6.55 1.85 -18.16
CA TYR A 780 7.47 1.59 -19.26
C TYR A 780 8.26 2.85 -19.60
N ALA A 781 9.57 2.72 -19.77
CA ALA A 781 10.41 3.83 -20.22
C ALA A 781 11.47 3.30 -21.19
N THR A 782 11.67 4.01 -22.30
CA THR A 782 12.70 3.68 -23.28
C THR A 782 13.43 4.92 -23.76
N THR A 783 14.74 4.78 -23.96
CA THR A 783 15.60 5.81 -24.56
C THR A 783 16.09 5.30 -25.91
N PHE A 784 15.67 5.96 -26.98
CA PHE A 784 16.05 5.58 -28.34
C PHE A 784 17.54 5.90 -28.60
N THR A 785 18.29 4.91 -29.07
CA THR A 785 19.72 5.06 -29.38
C THR A 785 19.99 6.20 -30.37
N SER A 786 19.12 6.32 -31.38
CA SER A 786 19.09 7.45 -32.32
C SER A 786 17.78 8.20 -32.15
N PRO A 787 17.78 9.56 -32.16
CA PRO A 787 16.55 10.32 -32.07
C PRO A 787 15.56 9.95 -33.17
N VAL A 788 14.30 9.79 -32.80
CA VAL A 788 13.18 9.56 -33.71
C VAL A 788 12.64 10.93 -34.14
N ILE A 789 12.57 11.17 -35.44
CA ILE A 789 11.98 12.40 -35.99
C ILE A 789 10.62 12.04 -36.56
N THR A 790 9.54 12.48 -35.91
CA THR A 790 8.18 12.20 -36.34
C THR A 790 7.20 13.25 -35.83
N ASN A 791 6.11 13.48 -36.55
CA ASN A 791 5.00 14.32 -36.10
C ASN A 791 3.83 13.50 -35.56
N ARG A 792 3.98 12.19 -35.38
CA ARG A 792 2.92 11.32 -34.88
C ARG A 792 3.47 10.10 -34.15
N LEU A 793 2.90 9.80 -32.99
CA LEU A 793 3.05 8.52 -32.30
C LEU A 793 1.69 7.82 -32.19
N GLU A 794 1.68 6.51 -32.42
CA GLU A 794 0.54 5.65 -32.10
C GLU A 794 0.96 4.65 -31.02
N ILE A 795 0.23 4.61 -29.91
CA ILE A 795 0.37 3.60 -28.85
C ILE A 795 -0.80 2.63 -29.01
N ARG A 796 -0.51 1.43 -29.50
CA ARG A 796 -1.50 0.38 -29.74
C ARG A 796 -1.45 -0.64 -28.62
N VAL A 797 -2.55 -0.81 -27.88
CA VAL A 797 -2.67 -1.87 -26.89
C VAL A 797 -3.24 -3.11 -27.57
N LYS A 798 -2.54 -4.24 -27.41
CA LYS A 798 -2.84 -5.52 -28.07
C LYS A 798 -3.36 -6.57 -27.13
N GLU A 799 -2.91 -6.57 -25.87
CA GLU A 799 -3.34 -7.55 -24.86
C GLU A 799 -3.26 -6.93 -23.46
N MET A 800 -4.20 -7.32 -22.60
CA MET A 800 -4.25 -6.97 -21.18
C MET A 800 -3.87 -8.19 -20.33
N ASN A 801 -3.35 -7.96 -19.11
CA ASN A 801 -3.09 -9.07 -18.17
C ASN A 801 -4.38 -9.71 -17.61
N GLY A 802 -5.52 -9.03 -17.72
CA GLY A 802 -6.83 -9.52 -17.33
C GLY A 802 -7.95 -8.97 -18.23
N HIS A 803 -9.19 -8.99 -17.72
CA HIS A 803 -10.39 -8.61 -18.49
C HIS A 803 -10.82 -7.14 -18.31
N ALA A 804 -10.00 -6.32 -17.65
CA ALA A 804 -10.27 -4.89 -17.53
C ALA A 804 -10.04 -4.19 -18.89
N PRO A 805 -10.84 -3.16 -19.25
CA PRO A 805 -10.53 -2.32 -20.40
C PRO A 805 -9.13 -1.71 -20.27
N ALA A 806 -8.45 -1.52 -21.40
CA ALA A 806 -7.12 -0.91 -21.40
C ALA A 806 -7.18 0.53 -20.86
N ALA A 807 -6.22 0.87 -20.00
CA ALA A 807 -6.07 2.19 -19.42
C ALA A 807 -4.61 2.66 -19.50
N ILE A 808 -4.42 3.94 -19.81
CA ILE A 808 -3.13 4.63 -19.72
C ILE A 808 -3.33 5.86 -18.84
N PHE A 809 -2.47 6.01 -17.82
CA PHE A 809 -2.53 7.14 -16.89
C PHE A 809 -1.73 8.34 -17.38
N ASP A 810 -0.58 8.12 -18.01
CA ASP A 810 0.34 9.20 -18.35
C ASP A 810 1.27 8.78 -19.51
N VAL A 811 1.55 9.72 -20.40
CA VAL A 811 2.44 9.61 -21.55
C VAL A 811 3.38 10.80 -21.56
N ARG A 812 4.68 10.53 -21.48
CA ARG A 812 5.72 11.56 -21.47
C ARG A 812 6.70 11.33 -22.59
N VAL A 813 7.01 12.39 -23.34
CA VAL A 813 7.85 12.37 -24.53
C VAL A 813 8.88 13.48 -24.42
N TYR A 814 10.16 13.13 -24.50
CA TYR A 814 11.26 14.10 -24.35
C TYR A 814 12.27 14.04 -25.48
N ALA A 815 12.88 15.17 -25.79
CA ALA A 815 13.97 15.28 -26.77
C ALA A 815 15.34 14.81 -26.25
N ARG A 816 15.49 14.63 -24.94
CA ARG A 816 16.75 14.28 -24.27
C ARG A 816 16.66 12.97 -23.50
#